data_AF-A0A8C8BEA1-F1
#
_entry.id   AF-A0A8C8BEA1-F1
#
_cell.length_a   1.000
_cell.length_b   1.000
_cell.length_c   1.000
_cell.angle_alpha   90.00
_cell.angle_beta   90.00
_cell.angle_gamma   90.00
#
_symmetry.space_group_name_H-M   'P 1'
#
loop_
_entity.id
_entity.type
_entity.pdbx_description
1 polymer ?
#
loop_
_entity_poly.entity_id
_entity_poly.type
_entity_poly.pdbx_seq_one_letter_code
_entity_poly.pdbx_strand_id
1 'polypeptide(L)'
;MNGEEEIWENLDAEFDHCVVDMKPHVLKLQHRSERQRCALWIKKLCEPSGAGTGIEGRKNRNLYAKLLLHMLKRGVLEGPFTHKPEPGILKTLPSYMSIYFDEPNSTRAQSSSPDYLPDWLMGELGNSESKHEESWRTSSKEESLLAAPLTYGERFKYNEKPALRSHSMSPPHRTDEDNLATPLSDHRHKKPISLDDSDLEARLNSWNLGLDMKMKIAEGRFHEEKLKLQQKHDTDVQKILDRKNDEIEVLKSLYKNKQNEAEETIRKLEKKVQTLVRESQVVREAKEKQIVELKKMCEQSNDSLNNEWEKRLHNAVAEMEKEKFNIRKKHTEDMQKLLDDTNARLGKMEEDYLEQIKSTNQTIKKLDARVQQLTVEAENSNLQRQKLSQEKADAEQRYQVACSELQDVKTRHSSLQKDKDHIIQEYEENIQQLQSKYDVDISFIKQEHALSAAKASEQIEELQHSVSLLKQQLQDSEHQRQQQLRVTLFTFSRDLEKEEQLTRVTEVQRLQAQQADAALEEFKRQVELNSEKVYAEMKQQMEKVEADLSRSKSLREKQSKEFSWQLEELKQRYEQQIVELKLEHEQEKTHLFQQHNTEKDCLVRDHEREIEKLEKQLRAAMEEHESKTQECRKRDGQIICDMENQIHKLREELVQVNAQRKQQLLELSHQREEERQRAARDHEAAVNKLKVEAEKMTLELKKIHVAETEKANSRLKQTEKDCSQKLAKSSQIIAELQTTISSLTEENSRQQLAAEQRLQEVVHKFEDKKQQLITDNDRAIKALQDEVESYRIQARAAEKKLHRQELETHEQMTHIRQEYETTLKGLMPASLRQELEDTISSLKSQVNSYCSSSAFWTG
;
A
#
# COMPACT_ATOMS: atom_id res chain seq x y z
N MET A 1 20.33 -15.36 -16.59
CA MET A 1 20.45 -13.95 -17.00
C MET A 1 21.36 -13.27 -16.00
N ASN A 2 22.23 -12.35 -16.43
CA ASN A 2 23.18 -11.71 -15.53
C ASN A 2 22.50 -10.54 -14.80
N GLY A 3 22.71 -10.37 -13.50
CA GLY A 3 22.06 -9.29 -12.73
C GLY A 3 22.40 -7.87 -13.20
N GLU A 4 23.48 -7.69 -13.96
CA GLU A 4 23.79 -6.40 -14.61
C GLU A 4 22.83 -6.05 -15.76
N GLU A 5 22.30 -7.07 -16.46
CA GLU A 5 21.39 -6.94 -17.60
C GLU A 5 20.02 -6.45 -17.11
N GLU A 6 19.52 -7.03 -16.01
CA GLU A 6 18.31 -6.59 -15.31
C GLU A 6 18.43 -5.15 -14.78
N ILE A 7 19.61 -4.72 -14.31
CA ILE A 7 19.85 -3.32 -13.90
C ILE A 7 19.81 -2.38 -15.12
N TRP A 8 20.25 -2.82 -16.30
CA TRP A 8 20.17 -2.03 -17.51
C TRP A 8 18.73 -1.89 -17.99
N GLU A 9 17.96 -2.98 -18.04
CA GLU A 9 16.54 -2.98 -18.41
C GLU A 9 15.72 -2.05 -17.50
N ASN A 10 15.94 -2.09 -16.18
CA ASN A 10 15.27 -1.20 -15.23
C ASN A 10 15.63 0.28 -15.45
N LEU A 11 16.90 0.60 -15.74
CA LEU A 11 17.32 1.99 -16.03
C LEU A 11 16.87 2.49 -17.40
N ASP A 12 16.73 1.60 -18.38
CA ASP A 12 16.22 1.94 -19.71
C ASP A 12 14.68 2.12 -19.67
N ALA A 13 13.94 1.29 -18.91
CA ALA A 13 12.51 1.48 -18.65
C ALA A 13 12.19 2.79 -17.88
N GLU A 14 12.97 3.13 -16.86
CA GLU A 14 12.84 4.41 -16.13
C GLU A 14 13.02 5.62 -17.07
N PHE A 15 13.95 5.52 -18.02
CA PHE A 15 14.19 6.56 -19.02
C PHE A 15 13.01 6.71 -19.98
N ASP A 16 12.49 5.60 -20.50
CA ASP A 16 11.34 5.61 -21.43
C ASP A 16 10.10 6.22 -20.78
N HIS A 17 9.82 5.91 -19.50
CA HIS A 17 8.78 6.59 -18.73
C HIS A 17 9.00 8.11 -18.69
N CYS A 18 10.22 8.58 -18.40
CA CYS A 18 10.53 10.02 -18.39
C CYS A 18 10.30 10.68 -19.76
N VAL A 19 10.67 10.01 -20.87
CA VAL A 19 10.50 10.55 -22.24
C VAL A 19 9.02 10.61 -22.64
N VAL A 20 8.21 9.61 -22.27
CA VAL A 20 6.75 9.62 -22.48
C VAL A 20 6.12 10.80 -21.72
N ASP A 21 6.50 10.99 -20.46
CA ASP A 21 6.02 12.07 -19.59
C ASP A 21 6.40 13.47 -20.12
N MET A 22 7.56 13.65 -20.75
CA MET A 22 7.97 14.94 -21.32
C MET A 22 7.08 15.39 -22.47
N LYS A 23 6.58 14.46 -23.29
CA LYS A 23 5.87 14.72 -24.56
C LYS A 23 4.73 15.74 -24.43
N PRO A 24 3.75 15.62 -23.50
CA PRO A 24 2.70 16.62 -23.33
C PRO A 24 3.22 18.00 -22.89
N HIS A 25 4.32 18.08 -22.15
CA HIS A 25 4.88 19.35 -21.69
C HIS A 25 5.68 20.06 -22.79
N VAL A 26 6.51 19.33 -23.55
CA VAL A 26 7.23 19.89 -24.72
C VAL A 26 6.26 20.42 -25.76
N LEU A 27 5.13 19.74 -26.00
CA LEU A 27 4.11 20.21 -26.94
C LEU A 27 3.37 21.48 -26.46
N LYS A 28 3.31 21.73 -25.14
CA LYS A 28 2.69 22.93 -24.54
C LYS A 28 3.61 24.15 -24.50
N LEU A 29 4.90 24.02 -24.80
CA LEU A 29 5.84 25.15 -24.85
C LEU A 29 5.49 26.12 -25.98
N GLN A 30 5.27 27.39 -25.62
CA GLN A 30 4.86 28.43 -26.56
C GLN A 30 5.95 28.70 -27.61
N HIS A 31 7.21 28.87 -27.19
CA HIS A 31 8.29 29.24 -28.09
C HIS A 31 8.80 28.06 -28.94
N ARG A 32 8.86 28.27 -30.26
CA ARG A 32 9.36 27.27 -31.23
C ARG A 32 10.84 26.92 -31.00
N SER A 33 11.65 27.88 -30.57
CA SER A 33 13.06 27.71 -30.24
C SER A 33 13.27 26.80 -29.03
N GLU A 34 12.43 26.89 -28.00
CA GLU A 34 12.44 26.00 -26.83
C GLU A 34 12.07 24.59 -27.21
N ARG A 35 10.96 24.41 -27.95
CA ARG A 35 10.58 23.09 -28.49
C ARG A 35 11.70 22.44 -29.29
N GLN A 36 12.42 23.22 -30.10
CA GLN A 36 13.56 22.72 -30.87
C GLN A 36 14.78 22.41 -29.99
N ARG A 37 15.07 23.18 -28.93
CA ARG A 37 16.13 22.86 -27.95
C ARG A 37 15.81 21.59 -27.17
N CYS A 38 14.58 21.44 -26.65
CA CYS A 38 14.14 20.24 -25.96
C CYS A 38 14.22 19.00 -26.87
N ALA A 39 13.81 19.12 -28.14
CA ALA A 39 13.92 18.02 -29.11
C ALA A 39 15.39 17.61 -29.36
N LEU A 40 16.34 18.57 -29.42
CA LEU A 40 17.77 18.27 -29.54
C LEU A 40 18.34 17.58 -28.29
N TRP A 41 17.90 18.00 -27.10
CA TRP A 41 18.31 17.37 -25.84
C TRP A 41 17.72 15.97 -25.67
N ILE A 42 16.42 15.78 -25.93
CA ILE A 42 15.78 14.44 -25.93
C ILE A 42 16.49 13.53 -26.94
N LYS A 43 16.79 14.02 -28.15
CA LYS A 43 17.56 13.26 -29.13
C LYS A 43 18.92 12.81 -28.58
N LYS A 44 19.70 13.71 -27.93
CA LYS A 44 20.98 13.33 -27.31
C LYS A 44 20.80 12.30 -26.18
N LEU A 45 19.75 12.40 -25.37
CA LEU A 45 19.48 11.43 -24.30
C LEU A 45 19.12 10.04 -24.87
N CYS A 46 18.47 9.99 -26.03
CA CYS A 46 18.18 8.75 -26.76
C CYS A 46 19.36 8.20 -27.58
N GLU A 47 20.47 8.93 -27.74
CA GLU A 47 21.64 8.46 -28.49
C GLU A 47 22.49 7.52 -27.61
N PRO A 48 22.80 6.26 -28.04
CA PRO A 48 23.58 5.31 -27.24
C PRO A 48 24.97 5.83 -26.83
N SER A 49 25.59 6.66 -27.68
CA SER A 49 26.86 7.33 -27.40
C SER A 49 26.74 8.53 -26.44
N GLY A 50 25.52 9.05 -26.24
CA GLY A 50 25.26 10.18 -25.35
C GLY A 50 25.26 9.77 -23.88
N ALA A 51 24.66 8.62 -23.56
CA ALA A 51 24.59 8.09 -22.18
C ALA A 51 25.98 7.81 -21.57
N GLY A 52 26.93 7.35 -22.37
CA GLY A 52 28.22 6.83 -21.89
C GLY A 52 28.15 5.33 -21.57
N THR A 53 29.29 4.71 -21.31
CA THR A 53 29.40 3.25 -21.15
C THR A 53 29.06 2.79 -19.73
N GLY A 54 28.24 1.75 -19.62
CA GLY A 54 27.93 1.07 -18.35
C GLY A 54 26.75 1.65 -17.56
N ILE A 55 26.60 1.20 -16.32
CA ILE A 55 25.48 1.57 -15.42
C ILE A 55 25.48 3.08 -15.11
N GLU A 56 26.65 3.65 -14.83
CA GLU A 56 26.77 5.04 -14.38
C GLU A 56 26.42 6.05 -15.49
N GLY A 57 26.67 5.70 -16.75
CA GLY A 57 26.21 6.47 -17.91
C GLY A 57 24.69 6.50 -18.03
N ARG A 58 24.03 5.34 -17.89
CA ARG A 58 22.55 5.26 -17.86
C ARG A 58 21.95 6.05 -16.70
N LYS A 59 22.52 5.97 -15.50
CA LYS A 59 22.09 6.81 -14.36
C LYS A 59 22.22 8.31 -14.65
N ASN A 60 23.35 8.75 -15.22
CA ASN A 60 23.54 10.15 -15.58
C ASN A 60 22.51 10.61 -16.63
N ARG A 61 22.28 9.81 -17.69
CA ARG A 61 21.19 10.05 -18.67
C ARG A 61 19.84 10.22 -17.98
N ASN A 62 19.48 9.31 -17.09
CA ASN A 62 18.21 9.34 -16.36
C ASN A 62 18.09 10.59 -15.47
N LEU A 63 19.19 11.05 -14.86
CA LEU A 63 19.21 12.26 -14.05
C LEU A 63 18.98 13.53 -14.91
N TYR A 64 19.60 13.63 -16.10
CA TYR A 64 19.26 14.69 -17.07
C TYR A 64 17.81 14.61 -17.54
N ALA A 65 17.27 13.40 -17.74
CA ALA A 65 15.88 13.21 -18.15
C ALA A 65 14.91 13.70 -17.06
N LYS A 66 15.11 13.28 -15.81
CA LYS A 66 14.31 13.74 -14.66
C LYS A 66 14.39 15.26 -14.48
N LEU A 67 15.57 15.86 -14.61
CA LEU A 67 15.77 17.31 -14.50
C LEU A 67 15.02 18.08 -15.61
N LEU A 68 15.13 17.62 -16.87
CA LEU A 68 14.42 18.21 -18.00
C LEU A 68 12.89 18.09 -17.82
N LEU A 69 12.40 16.94 -17.37
CA LEU A 69 10.98 16.72 -17.11
C LEU A 69 10.45 17.64 -16.00
N HIS A 70 11.20 17.84 -14.92
CA HIS A 70 10.83 18.75 -13.84
C HIS A 70 10.75 20.22 -14.31
N MET A 71 11.77 20.68 -15.03
CA MET A 71 11.79 22.02 -15.65
C MET A 71 10.61 22.23 -16.63
N LEU A 72 10.29 21.21 -17.44
CA LEU A 72 9.13 21.20 -18.34
C LEU A 72 7.78 21.19 -17.60
N LYS A 73 7.68 20.54 -16.44
CA LYS A 73 6.48 20.55 -15.58
C LYS A 73 6.24 21.94 -14.98
N ARG A 74 7.31 22.68 -14.63
CA ARG A 74 7.25 24.08 -14.15
C ARG A 74 7.10 25.14 -15.25
N GLY A 75 7.43 24.80 -16.49
CA GLY A 75 7.40 25.74 -17.63
C GLY A 75 8.57 26.72 -17.67
N VAL A 76 9.67 26.42 -16.95
CA VAL A 76 10.89 27.25 -16.89
C VAL A 76 12.08 26.37 -17.25
N LEU A 77 12.75 26.68 -18.36
CA LEU A 77 13.90 25.92 -18.86
C LEU A 77 15.21 26.66 -18.52
N GLU A 78 15.94 26.12 -17.55
CA GLU A 78 17.20 26.66 -17.03
C GLU A 78 18.37 25.67 -17.23
N GLY A 79 19.56 26.06 -16.78
CA GLY A 79 20.74 25.20 -16.84
C GLY A 79 21.11 24.78 -18.28
N PRO A 80 21.63 23.55 -18.50
CA PRO A 80 22.20 23.13 -19.79
C PRO A 80 21.19 23.13 -20.94
N PHE A 81 19.89 23.02 -20.65
CA PHE A 81 18.81 22.97 -21.65
C PHE A 81 18.55 24.32 -22.35
N THR A 82 19.08 25.42 -21.80
CA THR A 82 19.09 26.73 -22.46
C THR A 82 20.02 26.78 -23.68
N HIS A 83 21.02 25.90 -23.74
CA HIS A 83 21.99 25.81 -24.83
C HIS A 83 21.73 24.56 -25.69
N LYS A 84 22.36 24.48 -26.87
CA LYS A 84 22.39 23.20 -27.62
C LYS A 84 23.30 22.23 -26.86
N PRO A 85 22.97 20.92 -26.83
CA PRO A 85 23.85 19.94 -26.20
C PRO A 85 25.20 19.88 -26.92
N GLU A 86 26.29 19.87 -26.14
CA GLU A 86 27.65 19.68 -26.66
C GLU A 86 27.81 18.28 -27.30
N PRO A 87 28.64 18.11 -28.34
CA PRO A 87 28.98 16.79 -28.89
C PRO A 87 29.73 15.91 -27.87
N GLY A 88 29.48 14.60 -27.90
CA GLY A 88 30.13 13.62 -27.02
C GLY A 88 29.32 13.22 -25.78
N ILE A 89 29.95 12.47 -24.88
CA ILE A 89 29.34 11.89 -23.68
C ILE A 89 28.71 12.98 -22.79
N LEU A 90 27.60 12.68 -22.12
CA LEU A 90 27.00 13.56 -21.11
C LEU A 90 27.97 13.80 -19.95
N LYS A 91 28.36 15.07 -19.74
CA LYS A 91 29.07 15.53 -18.53
C LYS A 91 28.23 15.18 -17.29
N THR A 92 28.86 14.85 -16.17
CA THR A 92 28.15 14.66 -14.90
C THR A 92 27.43 15.94 -14.49
N LEU A 93 26.21 15.83 -13.94
CA LEU A 93 25.47 16.99 -13.48
C LEU A 93 26.17 17.66 -12.28
N PRO A 94 26.39 18.99 -12.30
CA PRO A 94 26.97 19.70 -11.16
C PRO A 94 26.09 19.58 -9.91
N SER A 95 26.70 19.44 -8.73
CA SER A 95 25.99 19.22 -7.45
C SER A 95 24.91 20.27 -7.13
N TYR A 96 25.06 21.51 -7.59
CA TYR A 96 24.05 22.55 -7.40
C TYR A 96 22.73 22.29 -8.15
N MET A 97 22.72 21.41 -9.16
CA MET A 97 21.48 21.03 -9.87
C MET A 97 20.58 20.09 -9.06
N SER A 98 21.07 19.53 -7.95
CA SER A 98 20.27 18.67 -7.07
C SER A 98 19.12 19.42 -6.40
N ILE A 99 19.23 20.75 -6.22
CA ILE A 99 18.20 21.61 -5.61
C ILE A 99 16.85 21.53 -6.34
N TYR A 100 16.86 21.24 -7.65
CA TYR A 100 15.64 21.06 -8.44
C TYR A 100 14.90 19.74 -8.12
N PHE A 101 15.47 18.84 -7.32
CA PHE A 101 14.78 17.64 -6.84
C PHE A 101 14.24 17.79 -5.40
N ASP A 102 14.68 18.82 -4.66
CA ASP A 102 14.32 19.06 -3.25
C ASP A 102 13.22 20.14 -3.05
N GLU A 103 12.88 20.93 -4.08
CA GLU A 103 11.76 21.89 -3.98
C GLU A 103 10.39 21.17 -4.08
N PRO A 104 9.47 21.36 -3.11
CA PRO A 104 8.15 20.73 -3.14
C PRO A 104 7.28 21.28 -4.28
N ASN A 105 6.53 20.39 -4.95
CA ASN A 105 5.66 20.69 -6.10
C ASN A 105 4.52 21.67 -5.76
N SER A 106 4.82 22.97 -5.71
CA SER A 106 3.83 24.04 -5.54
C SER A 106 2.95 24.17 -6.77
N THR A 107 1.84 23.44 -6.77
CA THR A 107 0.83 23.48 -7.83
C THR A 107 -0.01 24.74 -7.65
N ARG A 108 0.39 25.86 -8.27
CA ARG A 108 -0.47 27.05 -8.38
C ARG A 108 -0.71 27.42 -9.84
N ALA A 109 -1.98 27.46 -10.21
CA ALA A 109 -2.44 27.82 -11.54
C ALA A 109 -2.09 29.28 -11.88
N GLN A 110 -1.97 29.55 -13.18
CA GLN A 110 -1.68 30.87 -13.74
C GLN A 110 -2.76 31.90 -13.37
N SER A 111 -2.32 33.03 -12.80
CA SER A 111 -2.98 34.32 -12.96
C SER A 111 -1.92 35.36 -13.32
N SER A 112 -2.09 36.01 -14.47
CA SER A 112 -1.11 36.96 -15.02
C SER A 112 -1.34 38.37 -14.47
N SER A 113 -0.39 38.88 -13.69
CA SER A 113 -0.16 40.33 -13.53
C SER A 113 1.33 40.55 -13.25
N PRO A 114 2.03 41.40 -14.01
CA PRO A 114 3.38 41.84 -13.64
C PRO A 114 3.26 42.94 -12.58
N ASP A 115 3.79 42.67 -11.40
CA ASP A 115 4.31 43.63 -10.39
C ASP A 115 4.19 42.99 -9.00
N TYR A 116 5.19 42.19 -8.61
CA TYR A 116 5.55 42.00 -7.19
C TYR A 116 7.01 41.52 -7.10
N LEU A 117 7.84 42.30 -6.44
CA LEU A 117 9.22 41.92 -6.09
C LEU A 117 9.21 40.90 -4.93
N PRO A 118 10.22 40.00 -4.84
CA PRO A 118 10.26 38.99 -3.77
C PRO A 118 10.39 39.60 -2.36
N ASP A 119 9.74 38.95 -1.40
CA ASP A 119 9.48 39.44 -0.04
C ASP A 119 10.75 39.80 0.78
N TRP A 120 11.91 39.22 0.45
CA TRP A 120 13.19 39.51 1.11
C TRP A 120 13.72 40.92 0.86
N LEU A 121 13.20 41.63 -0.16
CA LEU A 121 13.54 43.03 -0.47
C LEU A 121 12.67 44.06 0.27
N MET A 122 11.70 43.61 1.09
CA MET A 122 10.90 44.44 2.00
C MET A 122 11.30 44.25 3.48
N GLY A 123 12.48 43.64 3.73
CA GLY A 123 12.88 43.10 5.03
C GLY A 123 13.69 44.00 5.97
N GLU A 124 13.89 45.29 5.68
CA GLU A 124 14.61 46.22 6.59
C GLU A 124 13.68 47.29 7.18
N LEU A 125 13.19 47.01 8.39
CA LEU A 125 12.87 47.89 9.54
C LEU A 125 11.60 47.44 10.28
N GLY A 126 11.75 46.51 11.22
CA GLY A 126 10.65 46.04 12.06
C GLY A 126 11.02 44.88 12.99
N ASN A 127 11.87 45.15 13.99
CA ASN A 127 12.43 44.17 14.93
C ASN A 127 11.48 43.03 15.34
N SER A 128 11.91 41.80 15.06
CA SER A 128 11.68 40.69 15.98
C SER A 128 12.63 40.81 17.17
N GLU A 129 12.10 40.81 18.39
CA GLU A 129 12.85 40.28 19.53
C GLU A 129 11.89 39.69 20.59
N SER A 130 11.89 38.37 20.68
CA SER A 130 11.19 37.62 21.73
C SER A 130 12.08 37.49 22.94
N LYS A 131 11.59 37.99 24.08
CA LYS A 131 11.98 37.69 25.47
C LYS A 131 13.05 36.60 25.66
N HIS A 132 14.12 36.96 26.37
CA HIS A 132 14.70 36.05 27.36
C HIS A 132 14.68 36.74 28.73
N GLU A 133 14.55 35.93 29.78
CA GLU A 133 14.05 36.37 31.09
C GLU A 133 15.16 36.45 32.16
N GLU A 134 14.88 37.30 33.15
CA GLU A 134 15.43 37.32 34.53
C GLU A 134 16.78 37.98 34.91
N SER A 135 16.74 38.53 36.14
CA SER A 135 17.83 38.92 37.06
C SER A 135 18.70 40.15 36.71
N TRP A 136 18.42 41.31 37.33
CA TRP A 136 18.85 41.64 38.70
C TRP A 136 18.29 43.02 39.14
N ARG A 137 18.08 43.21 40.45
CA ARG A 137 17.70 44.49 41.05
C ARG A 137 18.91 45.42 41.26
N THR A 138 18.60 46.72 41.37
CA THR A 138 19.40 47.79 41.98
C THR A 138 20.79 48.09 41.39
N SER A 139 20.91 49.28 40.78
CA SER A 139 21.83 50.28 41.32
C SER A 139 21.32 51.69 41.04
N SER A 140 21.47 52.57 42.04
CA SER A 140 21.23 54.01 41.90
C SER A 140 22.44 54.69 41.28
N LYS A 141 22.22 55.69 40.43
CA LYS A 141 23.05 56.89 40.49
C LYS A 141 22.32 58.13 39.96
N GLU A 142 22.12 59.09 40.85
CA GLU A 142 21.93 60.49 40.48
C GLU A 142 23.19 61.00 39.77
N GLU A 143 23.03 61.86 38.77
CA GLU A 143 23.71 63.15 38.79
C GLU A 143 22.95 64.16 37.92
N SER A 144 22.58 65.29 38.53
CA SER A 144 21.97 66.42 37.84
C SER A 144 23.04 67.20 37.07
N LEU A 145 22.65 68.00 36.07
CA LEU A 145 22.83 69.46 36.10
C LEU A 145 22.21 70.17 34.87
N LEU A 146 21.21 71.00 35.15
CA LEU A 146 20.92 72.32 34.57
C LEU A 146 21.66 72.78 33.29
N ALA A 147 20.93 73.28 32.28
CA ALA A 147 20.84 74.73 32.02
C ALA A 147 19.95 75.15 30.80
N ALA A 148 19.30 76.32 30.96
CA ALA A 148 18.89 77.30 29.94
C ALA A 148 17.89 76.95 28.81
N PRO A 149 16.66 77.52 28.85
CA PRO A 149 15.79 77.68 27.69
C PRO A 149 16.01 79.04 26.97
N LEU A 150 15.84 79.09 25.65
CA LEU A 150 15.88 80.32 24.86
C LEU A 150 14.64 80.46 23.96
N THR A 151 13.85 81.51 24.26
CA THR A 151 13.12 82.36 23.31
C THR A 151 12.45 81.74 22.07
N TYR A 152 11.12 81.81 22.01
CA TYR A 152 10.49 82.87 21.21
C TYR A 152 9.06 83.14 21.66
N GLY A 153 8.71 84.42 21.80
CA GLY A 153 7.33 84.86 21.93
C GLY A 153 7.21 86.17 21.19
N GLU A 154 6.44 86.20 20.12
CA GLU A 154 6.12 87.47 19.45
C GLU A 154 4.68 87.54 18.96
N ARG A 155 4.24 88.77 18.79
CA ARG A 155 2.85 89.21 18.93
C ARG A 155 2.56 90.15 17.78
N PHE A 156 1.76 89.72 16.81
CA PHE A 156 1.32 90.62 15.73
C PHE A 156 -0.06 91.23 15.97
N LYS A 157 -0.26 92.39 15.33
CA LYS A 157 -1.18 93.45 15.73
C LYS A 157 -1.92 94.01 14.51
N TYR A 158 -3.16 94.43 14.74
CA TYR A 158 -3.83 95.61 14.17
C TYR A 158 -4.33 95.59 12.70
N ASN A 159 -5.56 96.11 12.54
CA ASN A 159 -5.98 97.10 11.52
C ASN A 159 -7.41 97.61 11.86
N GLU A 160 -7.94 98.73 11.35
CA GLU A 160 -7.47 100.13 11.38
C GLU A 160 -8.63 101.10 10.98
N LYS A 161 -8.69 102.31 11.59
CA LYS A 161 -9.21 103.59 11.02
C LYS A 161 -10.71 103.69 10.59
N PRO A 162 -11.24 104.87 10.17
CA PRO A 162 -10.74 106.28 10.16
C PRO A 162 -11.58 107.21 11.10
N ALA A 163 -11.53 108.56 11.12
CA ALA A 163 -10.50 109.63 10.96
C ALA A 163 -11.13 110.96 11.51
N LEU A 164 -10.37 111.95 12.03
CA LEU A 164 -9.99 113.25 11.42
C LEU A 164 -9.17 114.02 12.50
N ARG A 165 -7.89 114.39 12.29
CA ARG A 165 -7.32 115.60 11.65
C ARG A 165 -7.25 116.90 12.52
N SER A 166 -6.18 116.98 13.32
CA SER A 166 -5.21 118.09 13.55
C SER A 166 -5.58 119.58 13.72
N HIS A 167 -4.77 120.26 14.57
CA HIS A 167 -4.50 121.72 14.71
C HIS A 167 -5.43 122.56 15.62
N SER A 168 -5.04 123.71 16.23
CA SER A 168 -3.72 124.27 16.67
C SER A 168 -3.89 125.67 17.33
N MET A 169 -3.15 125.96 18.42
CA MET A 169 -2.63 127.28 18.90
C MET A 169 -3.51 128.55 19.13
N SER A 170 -3.61 128.95 20.42
CA SER A 170 -3.13 130.24 21.00
C SER A 170 -3.81 131.61 20.62
N PRO A 171 -3.32 132.82 21.04
CA PRO A 171 -4.12 133.82 21.77
C PRO A 171 -4.13 135.22 21.06
N PRO A 172 -4.39 136.35 21.76
CA PRO A 172 -3.29 137.17 22.32
C PRO A 172 -3.72 137.95 23.62
N HIS A 173 -3.13 139.03 24.16
CA HIS A 173 -1.94 139.89 23.86
C HIS A 173 -1.44 140.65 25.12
N ARG A 174 -0.11 140.74 25.32
CA ARG A 174 0.76 141.89 25.72
C ARG A 174 0.45 142.80 26.95
N THR A 175 1.43 143.49 27.54
CA THR A 175 2.84 143.82 27.18
C THR A 175 3.85 143.26 28.21
N ASP A 176 4.99 142.66 27.83
CA ASP A 176 6.30 143.26 27.42
C ASP A 176 7.01 144.00 28.60
N GLU A 177 8.32 143.90 28.88
CA GLU A 177 9.46 143.28 28.15
C GLU A 177 10.67 143.03 29.10
N ASP A 178 11.50 142.02 28.78
CA ASP A 178 12.98 141.97 28.78
C ASP A 178 13.95 142.34 29.95
N ASN A 179 14.93 141.41 30.11
CA ASN A 179 16.39 141.61 30.36
C ASN A 179 16.94 142.04 31.75
N LEU A 180 18.18 141.68 32.15
CA LEU A 180 19.01 140.45 32.01
C LEU A 180 20.25 140.60 32.94
N ALA A 181 20.73 139.50 33.54
CA ALA A 181 22.09 139.28 34.10
C ALA A 181 22.65 140.11 35.29
N THR A 182 23.21 139.36 36.25
CA THR A 182 24.31 139.64 37.21
C THR A 182 25.65 140.00 36.49
N PRO A 183 26.81 140.30 37.16
CA PRO A 183 27.11 140.39 38.61
C PRO A 183 28.11 141.50 39.10
N LEU A 184 28.33 141.53 40.43
CA LEU A 184 29.65 141.43 41.13
C LEU A 184 30.16 142.59 42.03
N SER A 185 30.69 142.18 43.20
CA SER A 185 31.83 142.72 43.97
C SER A 185 31.74 144.02 44.81
N ASP A 186 31.48 143.83 46.10
CA ASP A 186 32.43 143.97 47.25
C ASP A 186 33.37 145.21 47.47
N HIS A 187 33.58 145.50 48.77
CA HIS A 187 34.67 146.23 49.44
C HIS A 187 34.67 147.80 49.67
N ARG A 188 34.34 148.16 50.93
CA ARG A 188 35.16 148.95 51.92
C ARG A 188 35.23 150.52 51.92
N HIS A 189 34.60 151.08 52.98
CA HIS A 189 35.22 151.84 54.11
C HIS A 189 35.24 153.41 54.22
N LYS A 190 34.50 153.91 55.24
CA LYS A 190 34.94 154.67 56.47
C LYS A 190 35.01 156.24 56.55
N LYS A 191 34.06 156.83 57.35
CA LYS A 191 34.25 157.54 58.68
C LYS A 191 34.91 158.98 58.75
N PRO A 192 34.97 159.72 59.92
CA PRO A 192 33.88 160.13 60.87
C PRO A 192 34.11 161.45 61.74
N ILE A 193 33.24 161.71 62.77
CA ILE A 193 33.42 162.44 64.09
C ILE A 193 33.39 163.99 64.18
N SER A 194 32.54 164.54 65.08
CA SER A 194 32.82 165.43 66.27
C SER A 194 31.58 166.28 66.67
N LEU A 195 31.49 167.01 67.81
CA LEU A 195 31.59 166.69 69.26
C LEU A 195 30.79 167.81 70.02
N ASP A 196 30.89 167.94 71.36
CA ASP A 196 29.80 168.41 72.25
C ASP A 196 29.85 169.87 72.82
N ASP A 197 28.66 170.34 73.23
CA ASP A 197 28.19 171.33 74.25
C ASP A 197 28.66 172.83 74.38
N SER A 198 27.77 173.59 75.05
CA SER A 198 27.92 174.80 75.90
C SER A 198 27.45 176.20 75.43
N ASP A 199 26.86 176.89 76.41
CA ASP A 199 26.10 178.16 76.38
C ASP A 199 26.97 179.41 76.64
N LEU A 200 26.76 180.49 75.87
CA LEU A 200 26.79 181.88 76.35
C LEU A 200 26.49 182.89 75.21
N GLU A 201 25.46 183.72 75.39
CA GLU A 201 25.61 185.16 75.73
C GLU A 201 24.41 186.00 75.28
N ALA A 202 23.59 186.38 76.25
CA ALA A 202 22.56 187.39 76.06
C ALA A 202 23.20 188.78 75.92
N ARG A 203 22.94 189.50 74.82
CA ARG A 203 23.03 190.98 74.73
C ARG A 203 22.53 191.54 73.38
N LEU A 204 21.20 191.72 73.23
CA LEU A 204 20.59 192.98 72.76
C LEU A 204 19.05 192.94 72.84
N ASN A 205 18.51 192.92 74.07
CA ASN A 205 17.14 193.36 74.29
C ASN A 205 17.03 194.89 74.09
N SER A 206 15.79 195.36 73.93
CA SER A 206 15.35 196.74 74.25
C SER A 206 15.43 197.83 73.15
N TRP A 207 14.53 197.78 72.15
CA TRP A 207 13.50 198.82 71.86
C TRP A 207 12.88 198.70 70.45
N ASN A 208 11.72 198.01 70.32
CA ASN A 208 10.50 198.52 69.65
C ASN A 208 9.36 197.47 69.65
N LEU A 209 8.95 197.07 70.85
CA LEU A 209 7.98 196.00 71.13
C LEU A 209 6.50 196.36 70.81
N GLY A 210 6.24 197.48 70.12
CA GLY A 210 4.92 198.12 70.06
C GLY A 210 3.97 197.70 68.93
N LEU A 211 4.50 197.22 67.79
CA LEU A 211 3.69 197.04 66.55
C LEU A 211 3.33 195.57 66.26
N ASP A 212 4.24 194.62 66.48
CA ASP A 212 4.11 193.21 66.11
C ASP A 212 2.93 192.49 66.82
N MET A 213 2.64 192.90 68.07
CA MET A 213 1.68 192.19 68.93
C MET A 213 0.21 192.29 68.45
N LYS A 214 -0.12 193.25 67.57
CA LYS A 214 -1.47 193.37 66.98
C LYS A 214 -1.68 192.52 65.72
N MET A 215 -0.63 192.20 64.96
CA MET A 215 -0.77 191.45 63.71
C MET A 215 -1.01 189.96 63.95
N LYS A 216 -0.26 189.36 64.89
CA LYS A 216 -0.37 187.94 65.28
C LYS A 216 -1.77 187.52 65.78
N ILE A 217 -2.54 188.44 66.37
CA ILE A 217 -3.89 188.15 66.87
C ILE A 217 -4.90 187.93 65.74
N ALA A 218 -4.70 188.54 64.57
CA ALA A 218 -5.57 188.35 63.40
C ALA A 218 -5.30 187.01 62.70
N GLU A 219 -4.02 186.68 62.49
CA GLU A 219 -3.60 185.43 61.83
C GLU A 219 -4.03 184.18 62.61
N GLY A 220 -3.95 184.22 63.94
CA GLY A 220 -4.37 183.10 64.80
C GLY A 220 -5.81 182.65 64.59
N ARG A 221 -6.74 183.57 64.31
CA ARG A 221 -8.16 183.22 64.07
C ARG A 221 -8.37 182.51 62.73
N PHE A 222 -7.64 182.92 61.68
CA PHE A 222 -7.74 182.29 60.36
C PHE A 222 -7.18 180.86 60.37
N HIS A 223 -6.12 180.61 61.13
CA HIS A 223 -5.58 179.26 61.31
C HIS A 223 -6.53 178.33 62.08
N GLU A 224 -7.25 178.84 63.10
CA GLU A 224 -8.22 178.04 63.86
C GLU A 224 -9.40 177.57 62.98
N GLU A 225 -9.93 178.43 62.12
CA GLU A 225 -11.06 178.11 61.25
C GLU A 225 -10.68 177.11 60.15
N LYS A 226 -9.48 177.24 59.56
CA LYS A 226 -8.93 176.25 58.62
C LYS A 226 -8.79 174.86 59.25
N LEU A 227 -8.35 174.77 60.51
CA LEU A 227 -8.20 173.50 61.22
C LEU A 227 -9.55 172.81 61.46
N LYS A 228 -10.61 173.56 61.80
CA LYS A 228 -11.97 173.02 62.00
C LYS A 228 -12.58 172.49 60.70
N LEU A 229 -12.36 173.17 59.57
CA LEU A 229 -12.79 172.70 58.26
C LEU A 229 -12.05 171.42 57.83
N GLN A 230 -10.74 171.34 58.11
CA GLN A 230 -9.94 170.13 57.87
C GLN A 230 -10.46 168.93 58.68
N GLN A 231 -10.64 169.09 59.99
CA GLN A 231 -11.18 168.03 60.86
C GLN A 231 -12.55 167.51 60.40
N LYS A 232 -13.43 168.40 59.91
CA LYS A 232 -14.74 168.00 59.40
C LYS A 232 -14.62 167.19 58.10
N HIS A 233 -13.79 167.64 57.17
CA HIS A 233 -13.52 166.91 55.93
C HIS A 233 -12.95 165.50 56.21
N ASP A 234 -11.95 165.41 57.10
CA ASP A 234 -11.31 164.14 57.44
C ASP A 234 -12.29 163.17 58.12
N THR A 235 -13.21 163.69 58.94
CA THR A 235 -14.30 162.90 59.56
C THR A 235 -15.28 162.34 58.53
N ASP A 236 -15.65 163.12 57.52
CA ASP A 236 -16.61 162.67 56.50
C ASP A 236 -15.96 161.73 55.47
N VAL A 237 -14.66 161.89 55.17
CA VAL A 237 -13.87 160.89 54.42
C VAL A 237 -13.80 159.56 55.18
N GLN A 238 -13.55 159.58 56.49
CA GLN A 238 -13.50 158.35 57.30
C GLN A 238 -14.83 157.59 57.25
N LYS A 239 -15.98 158.27 57.37
CA LYS A 239 -17.31 157.62 57.25
C LYS A 239 -17.56 156.99 55.87
N ILE A 240 -16.96 157.53 54.80
CA ILE A 240 -17.05 156.96 53.45
C ILE A 240 -16.15 155.72 53.35
N LEU A 241 -14.94 155.77 53.91
CA LEU A 241 -14.03 154.62 53.99
C LEU A 241 -14.65 153.49 54.81
N ASP A 242 -15.24 153.77 55.97
CA ASP A 242 -15.90 152.79 56.82
C ASP A 242 -17.06 152.12 56.06
N ARG A 243 -17.94 152.90 55.43
CA ARG A 243 -19.02 152.34 54.57
C ARG A 243 -18.48 151.49 53.42
N LYS A 244 -17.41 151.91 52.75
CA LYS A 244 -16.84 151.15 51.63
C LYS A 244 -16.15 149.89 52.10
N ASN A 245 -15.54 149.89 53.29
CA ASN A 245 -15.01 148.69 53.93
C ASN A 245 -16.16 147.73 54.30
N ASP A 246 -17.27 148.22 54.87
CA ASP A 246 -18.46 147.40 55.16
C ASP A 246 -19.04 146.76 53.87
N GLU A 247 -19.19 147.55 52.80
CA GLU A 247 -19.64 147.04 51.49
C GLU A 247 -18.68 145.96 50.94
N ILE A 248 -17.36 146.17 51.06
CA ILE A 248 -16.33 145.20 50.65
C ILE A 248 -16.41 143.93 51.51
N GLU A 249 -16.63 144.03 52.82
CA GLU A 249 -16.70 142.89 53.73
C GLU A 249 -17.97 142.06 53.48
N VAL A 250 -19.11 142.71 53.20
CA VAL A 250 -20.34 142.04 52.75
C VAL A 250 -20.11 141.32 51.42
N LEU A 251 -19.45 141.95 50.44
CA LEU A 251 -19.13 141.30 49.16
C LEU A 251 -18.19 140.11 49.34
N LYS A 252 -17.13 140.22 50.15
CA LYS A 252 -16.26 139.08 50.52
C LYS A 252 -17.08 137.94 51.13
N SER A 253 -18.02 138.25 52.04
CA SER A 253 -18.87 137.23 52.67
C SER A 253 -19.77 136.51 51.66
N LEU A 254 -20.34 137.24 50.69
CA LEU A 254 -21.14 136.69 49.60
C LEU A 254 -20.31 135.80 48.66
N TYR A 255 -19.11 136.23 48.26
CA TYR A 255 -18.21 135.41 47.46
C TYR A 255 -17.74 134.17 48.22
N LYS A 256 -17.43 134.28 49.52
CA LYS A 256 -17.05 133.15 50.38
C LYS A 256 -18.18 132.14 50.50
N ASN A 257 -19.42 132.59 50.69
CA ASN A 257 -20.59 131.72 50.72
C ASN A 257 -20.84 131.04 49.36
N LYS A 258 -20.74 131.78 48.24
CA LYS A 258 -20.86 131.21 46.89
C LYS A 258 -19.77 130.18 46.57
N GLN A 259 -18.53 130.42 47.04
CA GLN A 259 -17.45 129.44 46.94
C GLN A 259 -17.76 128.18 47.76
N ASN A 260 -18.17 128.33 49.02
CA ASN A 260 -18.52 127.21 49.90
C ASN A 260 -19.69 126.38 49.31
N GLU A 261 -20.73 127.03 48.77
CA GLU A 261 -21.83 126.36 48.05
C GLU A 261 -21.31 125.53 46.86
N ALA A 262 -20.45 126.12 46.02
CA ALA A 262 -19.86 125.44 44.87
C ALA A 262 -19.01 124.23 45.30
N GLU A 263 -18.13 124.39 46.29
CA GLU A 263 -17.32 123.30 46.84
C GLU A 263 -18.18 122.17 47.43
N GLU A 264 -19.31 122.49 48.08
CA GLU A 264 -20.24 121.49 48.59
C GLU A 264 -20.98 120.75 47.45
N THR A 265 -21.31 121.43 46.34
CA THR A 265 -21.87 120.76 45.15
C THR A 265 -20.86 119.85 44.46
N ILE A 266 -19.59 120.26 44.36
CA ILE A 266 -18.50 119.43 43.83
C ILE A 266 -18.34 118.18 44.70
N ARG A 267 -18.24 118.33 46.03
CA ARG A 267 -18.12 117.21 46.98
C ARG A 267 -19.31 116.24 46.92
N LYS A 268 -20.52 116.73 46.62
CA LYS A 268 -21.71 115.90 46.36
C LYS A 268 -21.61 115.14 45.02
N LEU A 269 -21.07 115.76 43.97
CA LEU A 269 -20.84 115.13 42.66
C LEU A 269 -19.72 114.08 42.73
N GLU A 270 -18.62 114.36 43.40
CA GLU A 270 -17.52 113.42 43.63
C GLU A 270 -18.01 112.15 44.35
N LYS A 271 -18.82 112.30 45.41
CA LYS A 271 -19.47 111.15 46.06
C LYS A 271 -20.32 110.34 45.09
N LYS A 272 -21.13 110.99 44.24
CA LYS A 272 -21.93 110.29 43.21
C LYS A 272 -21.05 109.53 42.20
N VAL A 273 -19.99 110.15 41.70
CA VAL A 273 -19.04 109.51 40.77
C VAL A 273 -18.38 108.30 41.43
N GLN A 274 -17.90 108.42 42.68
CA GLN A 274 -17.33 107.29 43.41
C GLN A 274 -18.34 106.15 43.62
N THR A 275 -19.61 106.46 43.91
CA THR A 275 -20.66 105.45 44.03
C THR A 275 -20.90 104.74 42.70
N LEU A 276 -21.06 105.48 41.59
CA LEU A 276 -21.23 104.91 40.25
C LEU A 276 -20.02 104.06 39.81
N VAL A 277 -18.80 104.43 40.20
CA VAL A 277 -17.59 103.62 39.93
C VAL A 277 -17.62 102.30 40.71
N ARG A 278 -18.02 102.30 41.98
CA ARG A 278 -18.19 101.05 42.77
C ARG A 278 -19.30 100.18 42.18
N GLU A 279 -20.45 100.76 41.83
CA GLU A 279 -21.55 100.05 41.18
C GLU A 279 -21.11 99.42 39.84
N SER A 280 -20.40 100.17 38.99
CA SER A 280 -19.83 99.68 37.73
C SER A 280 -18.80 98.56 37.92
N GLN A 281 -17.98 98.63 38.99
CA GLN A 281 -17.05 97.56 39.35
C GLN A 281 -17.80 96.28 39.77
N VAL A 282 -18.81 96.40 40.63
CA VAL A 282 -19.67 95.26 41.05
C VAL A 282 -20.39 94.64 39.84
N VAL A 283 -20.90 95.45 38.91
CA VAL A 283 -21.52 94.95 37.67
C VAL A 283 -20.51 94.21 36.79
N ARG A 284 -19.27 94.70 36.65
CA ARG A 284 -18.21 93.98 35.90
C ARG A 284 -17.84 92.66 36.58
N GLU A 285 -17.67 92.64 37.89
CA GLU A 285 -17.38 91.41 38.65
C GLU A 285 -18.53 90.39 38.57
N ALA A 286 -19.78 90.84 38.59
CA ALA A 286 -20.94 89.98 38.38
C ALA A 286 -20.97 89.40 36.96
N LYS A 287 -20.61 90.19 35.94
CA LYS A 287 -20.54 89.73 34.54
C LYS A 287 -19.37 88.77 34.31
N GLU A 288 -18.22 89.01 34.91
CA GLU A 288 -17.08 88.08 34.83
C GLU A 288 -17.41 86.73 35.49
N LYS A 289 -18.09 86.75 36.65
CA LYS A 289 -18.61 85.52 37.29
C LYS A 289 -19.57 84.76 36.37
N GLN A 290 -20.51 85.46 35.70
CA GLN A 290 -21.40 84.84 34.71
C GLN A 290 -20.64 84.24 33.52
N ILE A 291 -19.58 84.90 33.02
CA ILE A 291 -18.73 84.38 31.94
C ILE A 291 -17.99 83.11 32.38
N VAL A 292 -17.41 83.08 33.58
CA VAL A 292 -16.72 81.91 34.14
C VAL A 292 -17.68 80.74 34.35
N GLU A 293 -18.90 81.01 34.85
CA GLU A 293 -19.92 79.97 35.04
C GLU A 293 -20.42 79.39 33.72
N LEU A 294 -20.64 80.23 32.69
CA LEU A 294 -20.99 79.78 31.34
C LEU A 294 -19.86 78.94 30.71
N LYS A 295 -18.60 79.37 30.82
CA LYS A 295 -17.44 78.57 30.35
C LYS A 295 -17.41 77.20 31.02
N LYS A 296 -17.55 77.15 32.34
CA LYS A 296 -17.60 75.90 33.11
C LYS A 296 -18.75 74.99 32.67
N MET A 297 -19.93 75.54 32.37
CA MET A 297 -21.05 74.75 31.85
C MET A 297 -20.79 74.22 30.44
N CYS A 298 -20.13 74.98 29.57
CA CYS A 298 -19.71 74.52 28.24
C CYS A 298 -18.63 73.42 28.33
N GLU A 299 -17.62 73.60 29.18
CA GLU A 299 -16.57 72.60 29.46
C GLU A 299 -17.19 71.30 29.99
N GLN A 300 -18.04 71.36 31.03
CA GLN A 300 -18.76 70.20 31.54
C GLN A 300 -19.67 69.51 30.51
N SER A 301 -20.23 70.28 29.56
CA SER A 301 -21.02 69.72 28.46
C SER A 301 -20.12 68.97 27.47
N ASN A 302 -18.98 69.57 27.07
CA ASN A 302 -18.00 68.95 26.19
C ASN A 302 -17.38 67.71 26.82
N ASP A 303 -17.01 67.76 28.10
CA ASP A 303 -16.51 66.60 28.85
C ASP A 303 -17.55 65.48 28.88
N SER A 304 -18.83 65.80 29.12
CA SER A 304 -19.89 64.79 29.15
C SER A 304 -20.12 64.14 27.78
N LEU A 305 -20.01 64.91 26.70
CA LEU A 305 -20.09 64.42 25.32
C LEU A 305 -18.86 63.57 24.96
N ASN A 306 -17.66 64.00 25.35
CA ASN A 306 -16.41 63.27 25.14
C ASN A 306 -16.44 61.91 25.86
N ASN A 307 -16.84 61.89 27.15
CA ASN A 307 -17.06 60.65 27.91
C ASN A 307 -18.07 59.71 27.25
N GLU A 308 -19.10 60.24 26.57
CA GLU A 308 -20.05 59.40 25.83
C GLU A 308 -19.42 58.81 24.56
N TRP A 309 -18.65 59.59 23.81
CA TRP A 309 -17.92 59.10 22.63
C TRP A 309 -16.84 58.08 22.99
N GLU A 310 -16.07 58.30 24.06
CA GLU A 310 -15.10 57.33 24.60
C GLU A 310 -15.80 56.04 25.01
N LYS A 311 -16.95 56.11 25.70
CA LYS A 311 -17.74 54.92 26.04
C LYS A 311 -18.25 54.19 24.80
N ARG A 312 -18.73 54.91 23.77
CA ARG A 312 -19.16 54.32 22.49
C ARG A 312 -17.99 53.64 21.77
N LEU A 313 -16.81 54.26 21.78
CA LEU A 313 -15.58 53.71 21.20
C LEU A 313 -15.14 52.43 21.94
N HIS A 314 -15.04 52.46 23.28
CA HIS A 314 -14.69 51.27 24.06
C HIS A 314 -15.69 50.12 23.88
N ASN A 315 -16.99 50.40 23.83
CA ASN A 315 -18.01 49.39 23.54
C ASN A 315 -17.83 48.79 22.13
N ALA A 316 -17.56 49.62 21.11
CA ALA A 316 -17.33 49.15 19.75
C ALA A 316 -16.04 48.31 19.65
N VAL A 317 -14.96 48.71 20.32
CA VAL A 317 -13.71 47.93 20.42
C VAL A 317 -13.97 46.59 21.09
N ALA A 318 -14.69 46.55 22.22
CA ALA A 318 -14.99 45.31 22.94
C ALA A 318 -15.84 44.32 22.10
N GLU A 319 -16.84 44.80 21.36
CA GLU A 319 -17.61 43.93 20.45
C GLU A 319 -16.77 43.47 19.25
N MET A 320 -15.91 44.32 18.68
CA MET A 320 -14.96 43.90 17.63
C MET A 320 -13.94 42.86 18.13
N GLU A 321 -13.44 43.00 19.36
CA GLU A 321 -12.51 42.04 19.98
C GLU A 321 -13.19 40.70 20.25
N LYS A 322 -14.45 40.73 20.70
CA LYS A 322 -15.31 39.55 20.89
C LYS A 322 -15.66 38.88 19.56
N GLU A 323 -15.97 39.64 18.51
CA GLU A 323 -16.18 39.10 17.16
C GLU A 323 -14.89 38.47 16.61
N LYS A 324 -13.75 39.15 16.75
CA LYS A 324 -12.42 38.63 16.40
C LYS A 324 -12.06 37.36 17.17
N PHE A 325 -12.45 37.26 18.44
CA PHE A 325 -12.32 36.03 19.23
C PHE A 325 -13.22 34.92 18.70
N ASN A 326 -14.50 35.21 18.41
CA ASN A 326 -15.45 34.24 17.86
C ASN A 326 -15.00 33.72 16.48
N ILE A 327 -14.50 34.59 15.61
CA ILE A 327 -13.94 34.21 14.29
C ILE A 327 -12.72 33.30 14.48
N ARG A 328 -11.79 33.66 15.39
CA ARG A 328 -10.62 32.82 15.71
C ARG A 328 -11.04 31.45 16.26
N LYS A 329 -11.98 31.42 17.20
CA LYS A 329 -12.53 30.19 17.79
C LYS A 329 -13.14 29.31 16.70
N LYS A 330 -13.98 29.87 15.83
CA LYS A 330 -14.59 29.17 14.71
C LYS A 330 -13.53 28.64 13.73
N HIS A 331 -12.51 29.43 13.38
CA HIS A 331 -11.42 28.94 12.52
C HIS A 331 -10.67 27.75 13.15
N THR A 332 -10.44 27.76 14.46
CA THR A 332 -9.86 26.61 15.17
C THR A 332 -10.80 25.40 15.17
N GLU A 333 -12.10 25.59 15.37
CA GLU A 333 -13.12 24.52 15.28
C GLU A 333 -13.23 23.93 13.86
N ASP A 334 -13.23 24.77 12.82
CA ASP A 334 -13.25 24.36 11.41
C ASP A 334 -11.95 23.61 11.03
N MET A 335 -10.79 24.04 11.54
CA MET A 335 -9.51 23.33 11.36
C MET A 335 -9.48 21.99 12.11
N GLN A 336 -9.96 21.94 13.35
CA GLN A 336 -10.05 20.69 14.12
C GLN A 336 -10.95 19.70 13.40
N LYS A 337 -12.14 20.14 12.95
CA LYS A 337 -13.04 19.29 12.17
C LYS A 337 -12.39 18.77 10.88
N LEU A 338 -11.65 19.60 10.15
CA LEU A 338 -10.94 19.16 8.95
C LEU A 338 -9.87 18.11 9.26
N LEU A 339 -9.16 18.23 10.39
CA LEU A 339 -8.20 17.22 10.86
C LEU A 339 -8.93 15.93 11.24
N ASP A 340 -10.04 16.01 11.98
CA ASP A 340 -10.83 14.85 12.39
C ASP A 340 -11.43 14.12 11.17
N ASP A 341 -12.01 14.85 10.21
CA ASP A 341 -12.52 14.31 8.94
C ASP A 341 -11.39 13.67 8.11
N THR A 342 -10.18 14.24 8.12
CA THR A 342 -9.01 13.69 7.43
C THR A 342 -8.51 12.42 8.10
N ASN A 343 -8.40 12.41 9.44
CA ASN A 343 -8.00 11.26 10.23
C ASN A 343 -9.00 10.11 10.12
N ALA A 344 -10.31 10.40 10.11
CA ALA A 344 -11.35 9.40 9.86
C ALA A 344 -11.27 8.79 8.45
N ARG A 345 -10.96 9.60 7.43
CA ARG A 345 -10.70 9.10 6.06
C ARG A 345 -9.43 8.27 5.97
N LEU A 346 -8.35 8.66 6.65
CA LEU A 346 -7.11 7.89 6.73
C LEU A 346 -7.34 6.54 7.43
N GLY A 347 -7.96 6.53 8.61
CA GLY A 347 -8.26 5.30 9.35
C GLY A 347 -9.17 4.35 8.56
N LYS A 348 -10.17 4.87 7.83
CA LYS A 348 -10.98 4.04 6.91
C LYS A 348 -10.14 3.46 5.77
N MET A 349 -9.27 4.26 5.16
CA MET A 349 -8.38 3.79 4.09
C MET A 349 -7.39 2.73 4.60
N GLU A 350 -6.89 2.87 5.83
CA GLU A 350 -6.07 1.86 6.51
C GLU A 350 -6.86 0.57 6.77
N GLU A 351 -8.13 0.66 7.19
CA GLU A 351 -9.02 -0.49 7.35
C GLU A 351 -9.31 -1.20 6.01
N ASP A 352 -9.63 -0.44 4.95
CA ASP A 352 -9.83 -0.95 3.59
C ASP A 352 -8.55 -1.69 3.08
N TYR A 353 -7.36 -1.13 3.32
CA TYR A 353 -6.08 -1.79 2.98
C TYR A 353 -5.83 -3.05 3.83
N LEU A 354 -6.14 -3.04 5.12
CA LEU A 354 -6.01 -4.21 5.98
C LEU A 354 -6.97 -5.33 5.57
N GLU A 355 -8.20 -5.00 5.14
CA GLU A 355 -9.13 -5.97 4.58
C GLU A 355 -8.65 -6.50 3.22
N GLN A 356 -8.09 -5.65 2.36
CA GLN A 356 -7.45 -6.08 1.11
C GLN A 356 -6.27 -7.04 1.38
N ILE A 357 -5.39 -6.73 2.33
CA ILE A 357 -4.27 -7.58 2.76
C ILE A 357 -4.79 -8.90 3.35
N LYS A 358 -5.89 -8.89 4.10
CA LYS A 358 -6.52 -10.10 4.64
C LYS A 358 -7.11 -10.98 3.54
N SER A 359 -7.77 -10.37 2.55
CA SER A 359 -8.34 -11.05 1.38
C SER A 359 -7.24 -11.68 0.50
N THR A 360 -6.19 -10.92 0.17
CA THR A 360 -5.05 -11.45 -0.60
C THR A 360 -4.36 -12.59 0.14
N ASN A 361 -4.10 -12.46 1.45
CA ASN A 361 -3.57 -13.56 2.26
C ASN A 361 -4.47 -14.81 2.27
N GLN A 362 -5.80 -14.66 2.26
CA GLN A 362 -6.71 -15.80 2.10
C GLN A 362 -6.61 -16.44 0.71
N THR A 363 -6.45 -15.65 -0.36
CA THR A 363 -6.21 -16.20 -1.71
C THR A 363 -4.87 -16.92 -1.80
N ILE A 364 -3.80 -16.37 -1.21
CA ILE A 364 -2.48 -17.00 -1.13
C ILE A 364 -2.57 -18.34 -0.41
N LYS A 365 -3.26 -18.43 0.75
CA LYS A 365 -3.46 -19.70 1.46
C LYS A 365 -4.23 -20.74 0.64
N LYS A 366 -5.24 -20.33 -0.14
CA LYS A 366 -5.97 -21.23 -1.06
C LYS A 366 -5.08 -21.72 -2.21
N LEU A 367 -4.25 -20.85 -2.76
CA LEU A 367 -3.31 -21.19 -3.83
C LEU A 367 -2.20 -22.13 -3.32
N ASP A 368 -1.63 -21.86 -2.14
CA ASP A 368 -0.63 -22.71 -1.50
C ASP A 368 -1.18 -24.12 -1.20
N ALA A 369 -2.39 -24.22 -0.62
CA ALA A 369 -3.09 -25.49 -0.44
C ALA A 369 -3.33 -26.23 -1.77
N ARG A 370 -3.67 -25.51 -2.86
CA ARG A 370 -3.85 -26.12 -4.19
C ARG A 370 -2.51 -26.57 -4.80
N VAL A 371 -1.41 -25.84 -4.57
CA VAL A 371 -0.07 -26.25 -5.00
C VAL A 371 0.37 -27.50 -4.24
N GLN A 372 0.18 -27.55 -2.92
CA GLN A 372 0.47 -28.75 -2.11
C GLN A 372 -0.33 -29.97 -2.60
N GLN A 373 -1.63 -29.79 -2.87
CA GLN A 373 -2.47 -30.85 -3.45
C GLN A 373 -1.95 -31.32 -4.82
N LEU A 374 -1.64 -30.40 -5.74
CA LEU A 374 -1.11 -30.73 -7.06
C LEU A 374 0.26 -31.41 -7.00
N THR A 375 1.10 -31.07 -6.03
CA THR A 375 2.39 -31.76 -5.78
C THR A 375 2.15 -33.22 -5.38
N VAL A 376 1.25 -33.48 -4.43
CA VAL A 376 0.89 -34.85 -4.01
C VAL A 376 0.23 -35.64 -5.16
N GLU A 377 -0.64 -35.02 -5.95
CA GLU A 377 -1.22 -35.62 -7.16
C GLU A 377 -0.14 -35.99 -8.21
N ALA A 378 0.86 -35.12 -8.42
CA ALA A 378 1.97 -35.35 -9.32
C ALA A 378 2.94 -36.44 -8.82
N GLU A 379 3.23 -36.48 -7.51
CA GLU A 379 4.03 -37.53 -6.87
C GLU A 379 3.35 -38.90 -6.97
N ASN A 380 2.05 -38.97 -6.70
CA ASN A 380 1.26 -40.19 -6.87
C ASN A 380 1.25 -40.67 -8.34
N SER A 381 1.06 -39.75 -9.30
CA SER A 381 1.14 -40.06 -10.73
C SER A 381 2.53 -40.56 -11.14
N ASN A 382 3.61 -39.98 -10.60
CA ASN A 382 4.99 -40.45 -10.80
C ASN A 382 5.20 -41.86 -10.23
N LEU A 383 4.75 -42.12 -9.00
CA LEU A 383 4.86 -43.43 -8.37
C LEU A 383 4.09 -44.50 -9.16
N GLN A 384 2.91 -44.16 -9.69
CA GLN A 384 2.14 -45.07 -10.55
C GLN A 384 2.81 -45.32 -11.90
N ARG A 385 3.41 -44.29 -12.53
CA ARG A 385 4.25 -44.45 -13.73
C ARG A 385 5.47 -45.35 -13.47
N GLN A 386 6.11 -45.21 -12.31
CA GLN A 386 7.24 -46.06 -11.91
C GLN A 386 6.81 -47.53 -11.74
N LYS A 387 5.68 -47.80 -11.07
CA LYS A 387 5.11 -49.15 -10.93
C LYS A 387 4.80 -49.78 -12.28
N LEU A 388 4.09 -49.07 -13.16
CA LEU A 388 3.78 -49.54 -14.51
C LEU A 388 5.04 -49.79 -15.35
N SER A 389 6.11 -48.99 -15.16
CA SER A 389 7.40 -49.23 -15.82
C SER A 389 8.09 -50.49 -15.30
N GLN A 390 7.96 -50.81 -14.00
CA GLN A 390 8.48 -52.05 -13.43
C GLN A 390 7.69 -53.27 -13.91
N GLU A 391 6.36 -53.23 -13.85
CA GLU A 391 5.48 -54.29 -14.36
C GLU A 391 5.71 -54.57 -15.84
N LYS A 392 5.95 -53.52 -16.63
CA LYS A 392 6.35 -53.64 -18.04
C LYS A 392 7.70 -54.37 -18.17
N ALA A 393 8.73 -53.97 -17.41
CA ALA A 393 10.05 -54.60 -17.47
C ALA A 393 9.99 -56.10 -17.06
N ASP A 394 9.23 -56.42 -16.00
CA ASP A 394 8.98 -57.79 -15.55
C ASP A 394 8.27 -58.61 -16.64
N ALA A 395 7.29 -58.03 -17.34
CA ALA A 395 6.59 -58.68 -18.45
C ALA A 395 7.49 -58.89 -19.68
N GLU A 396 8.32 -57.90 -20.04
CA GLU A 396 9.32 -58.01 -21.10
C GLU A 396 10.36 -59.10 -20.76
N GLN A 397 10.81 -59.20 -19.51
CA GLN A 397 11.69 -60.27 -19.06
C GLN A 397 11.04 -61.65 -19.18
N ARG A 398 9.78 -61.81 -18.73
CA ARG A 398 9.04 -63.08 -18.86
C ARG A 398 8.85 -63.49 -20.32
N TYR A 399 8.56 -62.53 -21.20
CA TYR A 399 8.47 -62.76 -22.64
C TYR A 399 9.81 -63.23 -23.23
N GLN A 400 10.93 -62.60 -22.82
CA GLN A 400 12.28 -62.97 -23.25
C GLN A 400 12.65 -64.41 -22.83
N VAL A 401 12.28 -64.80 -21.61
CA VAL A 401 12.47 -66.18 -21.10
C VAL A 401 11.63 -67.17 -21.91
N ALA A 402 10.34 -66.91 -22.08
CA ALA A 402 9.46 -67.78 -22.87
C ALA A 402 9.90 -67.93 -24.34
N CYS A 403 10.45 -66.87 -24.95
CA CYS A 403 11.04 -66.95 -26.29
C CYS A 403 12.30 -67.83 -26.33
N SER A 404 13.11 -67.79 -25.27
CA SER A 404 14.31 -68.63 -25.13
C SER A 404 13.93 -70.10 -24.95
N GLU A 405 12.96 -70.39 -24.07
CA GLU A 405 12.40 -71.74 -23.86
C GLU A 405 11.76 -72.31 -25.14
N LEU A 406 11.02 -71.48 -25.89
CA LEU A 406 10.43 -71.89 -27.16
C LEU A 406 11.50 -72.24 -28.21
N GLN A 407 12.59 -71.47 -28.28
CA GLN A 407 13.72 -71.76 -29.17
C GLN A 407 14.45 -73.05 -28.76
N ASP A 408 14.61 -73.28 -27.46
CA ASP A 408 15.13 -74.54 -26.89
C ASP A 408 14.27 -75.75 -27.28
N VAL A 409 12.94 -75.65 -27.10
CA VAL A 409 12.01 -76.72 -27.51
C VAL A 409 12.07 -76.96 -29.02
N LYS A 410 12.19 -75.89 -29.82
CA LYS A 410 12.31 -75.98 -31.28
C LYS A 410 13.60 -76.68 -31.72
N THR A 411 14.74 -76.42 -31.07
CA THR A 411 16.00 -77.12 -31.38
C THR A 411 15.92 -78.60 -30.97
N ARG A 412 15.38 -78.92 -29.79
CA ARG A 412 15.14 -80.31 -29.34
C ARG A 412 14.23 -81.07 -30.29
N HIS A 413 13.13 -80.47 -30.72
CA HIS A 413 12.22 -81.07 -31.71
C HIS A 413 12.92 -81.30 -33.06
N SER A 414 13.74 -80.35 -33.52
CA SER A 414 14.53 -80.54 -34.74
C SER A 414 15.60 -81.64 -34.63
N SER A 415 16.13 -81.92 -33.43
CA SER A 415 17.02 -83.06 -33.20
C SER A 415 16.23 -84.36 -33.28
N LEU A 416 15.17 -84.49 -32.46
CA LEU A 416 14.33 -85.68 -32.42
C LEU A 416 13.73 -86.04 -33.79
N GLN A 417 13.40 -85.05 -34.61
CA GLN A 417 12.94 -85.27 -35.98
C GLN A 417 14.04 -85.86 -36.88
N LYS A 418 15.30 -85.40 -36.76
CA LYS A 418 16.44 -86.01 -37.47
C LYS A 418 16.72 -87.43 -36.98
N ASP A 419 16.66 -87.65 -35.67
CA ASP A 419 16.88 -88.97 -35.06
C ASP A 419 15.81 -89.97 -35.54
N LYS A 420 14.53 -89.53 -35.59
CA LYS A 420 13.42 -90.31 -36.16
C LYS A 420 13.64 -90.63 -37.63
N ASP A 421 14.06 -89.65 -38.44
CA ASP A 421 14.29 -89.86 -39.88
C ASP A 421 15.51 -90.77 -40.13
N HIS A 422 16.54 -90.70 -39.28
CA HIS A 422 17.69 -91.61 -39.32
C HIS A 422 17.29 -93.06 -38.99
N ILE A 423 16.48 -93.26 -37.94
CA ILE A 423 15.94 -94.59 -37.57
C ILE A 423 15.06 -95.16 -38.70
N ILE A 424 14.24 -94.33 -39.35
CA ILE A 424 13.45 -94.75 -40.52
C ILE A 424 14.37 -95.21 -41.65
N GLN A 425 15.42 -94.45 -41.96
CA GLN A 425 16.39 -94.82 -42.98
C GLN A 425 17.12 -96.12 -42.64
N GLU A 426 17.57 -96.33 -41.39
CA GLU A 426 18.16 -97.60 -40.97
C GLU A 426 17.18 -98.78 -41.15
N TYR A 427 15.89 -98.60 -40.85
CA TYR A 427 14.89 -99.65 -41.09
C TYR A 427 14.66 -99.90 -42.58
N GLU A 428 14.61 -98.88 -43.43
CA GLU A 428 14.50 -99.02 -44.88
C GLU A 428 15.72 -99.76 -45.48
N GLU A 429 16.94 -99.40 -45.06
CA GLU A 429 18.17 -100.09 -45.47
C GLU A 429 18.19 -101.56 -45.01
N ASN A 430 17.78 -101.85 -43.77
CA ASN A 430 17.66 -103.22 -43.27
C ASN A 430 16.60 -104.04 -44.05
N ILE A 431 15.47 -103.43 -44.40
CA ILE A 431 14.43 -104.07 -45.23
C ILE A 431 14.97 -104.37 -46.64
N GLN A 432 15.70 -103.42 -47.26
CA GLN A 432 16.32 -103.62 -48.57
C GLN A 432 17.40 -104.71 -48.54
N GLN A 433 18.22 -104.76 -47.49
CA GLN A 433 19.22 -105.84 -47.30
C GLN A 433 18.54 -107.21 -47.16
N LEU A 434 17.46 -107.31 -46.38
CA LEU A 434 16.66 -108.53 -46.25
C LEU A 434 16.03 -108.93 -47.59
N GLN A 435 15.44 -108.00 -48.32
CA GLN A 435 14.88 -108.24 -49.66
C GLN A 435 15.95 -108.74 -50.63
N SER A 436 17.10 -108.07 -50.72
CA SER A 436 18.21 -108.50 -51.56
C SER A 436 18.72 -109.90 -51.18
N LYS A 437 18.74 -110.24 -49.89
CA LYS A 437 19.10 -111.58 -49.44
C LYS A 437 18.06 -112.63 -49.86
N TYR A 438 16.77 -112.34 -49.68
CA TYR A 438 15.70 -113.22 -50.15
C TYR A 438 15.74 -113.42 -51.67
N ASP A 439 16.02 -112.38 -52.46
CA ASP A 439 16.17 -112.49 -53.91
C ASP A 439 17.37 -113.37 -54.31
N VAL A 440 18.50 -113.26 -53.59
CA VAL A 440 19.66 -114.15 -53.76
C VAL A 440 19.29 -115.60 -53.41
N ASP A 441 18.67 -115.84 -52.26
CA ASP A 441 18.24 -117.18 -51.82
C ASP A 441 17.22 -117.79 -52.81
N ILE A 442 16.26 -117.00 -53.31
CA ILE A 442 15.30 -117.41 -54.36
C ILE A 442 16.04 -117.73 -55.67
N SER A 443 17.05 -116.94 -56.05
CA SER A 443 17.84 -117.19 -57.27
C SER A 443 18.66 -118.48 -57.15
N PHE A 444 19.23 -118.76 -55.97
CA PHE A 444 19.96 -119.98 -55.67
C PHE A 444 19.03 -121.21 -55.73
N ILE A 445 17.87 -121.15 -55.10
CA ILE A 445 16.86 -122.23 -55.14
C ILE A 445 16.39 -122.48 -56.58
N LYS A 446 16.16 -121.43 -57.38
CA LYS A 446 15.84 -121.55 -58.82
C LYS A 446 16.98 -122.21 -59.61
N GLN A 447 18.23 -121.87 -59.33
CA GLN A 447 19.40 -122.49 -59.96
C GLN A 447 19.56 -123.96 -59.57
N GLU A 448 19.35 -124.30 -58.29
CA GLU A 448 19.38 -125.68 -57.80
C GLU A 448 18.26 -126.52 -58.45
N HIS A 449 17.03 -126.00 -58.52
CA HIS A 449 15.95 -126.66 -59.25
C HIS A 449 16.27 -126.86 -60.73
N ALA A 450 16.89 -125.88 -61.40
CA ALA A 450 17.31 -126.02 -62.80
C ALA A 450 18.39 -127.11 -62.98
N LEU A 451 19.39 -127.16 -62.08
CA LEU A 451 20.42 -128.21 -62.07
C LEU A 451 19.85 -129.60 -61.77
N SER A 452 18.90 -129.69 -60.84
CA SER A 452 18.22 -130.93 -60.47
C SER A 452 17.32 -131.43 -61.61
N ALA A 453 16.57 -130.53 -62.27
CA ALA A 453 15.79 -130.85 -63.45
C ALA A 453 16.67 -131.28 -64.64
N ALA A 454 17.83 -130.65 -64.85
CA ALA A 454 18.78 -131.06 -65.88
C ALA A 454 19.31 -132.48 -65.63
N LYS A 455 19.72 -132.81 -64.40
CA LYS A 455 20.13 -134.17 -64.01
C LYS A 455 19.00 -135.20 -64.16
N ALA A 456 17.78 -134.83 -63.82
CA ALA A 456 16.62 -135.71 -64.03
C ALA A 456 16.37 -135.95 -65.53
N SER A 457 16.55 -134.93 -66.38
CA SER A 457 16.46 -135.06 -67.84
C SER A 457 17.56 -135.95 -68.42
N GLU A 458 18.81 -135.80 -67.96
CA GLU A 458 19.95 -136.65 -68.32
C GLU A 458 19.69 -138.13 -67.95
N GLN A 459 19.20 -138.39 -66.73
CA GLN A 459 18.80 -139.75 -66.32
C GLN A 459 17.64 -140.31 -67.14
N ILE A 460 16.69 -139.46 -67.55
CA ILE A 460 15.60 -139.86 -68.46
C ILE A 460 16.17 -140.23 -69.84
N GLU A 461 17.14 -139.49 -70.38
CA GLU A 461 17.82 -139.81 -71.64
C GLU A 461 18.62 -141.13 -71.55
N GLU A 462 19.35 -141.37 -70.45
CA GLU A 462 20.04 -142.66 -70.20
C GLU A 462 19.06 -143.85 -70.15
N LEU A 463 17.91 -143.68 -69.47
CA LEU A 463 16.86 -144.68 -69.42
C LEU A 463 16.20 -144.90 -70.79
N GLN A 464 15.98 -143.84 -71.58
CA GLN A 464 15.46 -143.93 -72.95
C GLN A 464 16.44 -144.64 -73.89
N HIS A 465 17.74 -144.38 -73.76
CA HIS A 465 18.79 -145.10 -74.49
C HIS A 465 18.81 -146.59 -74.11
N SER A 466 18.73 -146.89 -72.81
CA SER A 466 18.67 -148.26 -72.29
C SER A 466 17.44 -149.04 -72.79
N VAL A 467 16.26 -148.40 -72.80
CA VAL A 467 15.02 -148.97 -73.38
C VAL A 467 15.17 -149.19 -74.89
N SER A 468 15.87 -148.30 -75.60
CA SER A 468 16.10 -148.44 -77.05
C SER A 468 17.05 -149.61 -77.37
N LEU A 469 18.09 -149.81 -76.57
CA LEU A 469 19.00 -150.96 -76.69
C LEU A 469 18.28 -152.30 -76.43
N LEU A 470 17.42 -152.35 -75.41
CA LEU A 470 16.59 -153.54 -75.13
C LEU A 470 15.59 -153.85 -76.26
N LYS A 471 15.03 -152.82 -76.91
CA LYS A 471 14.18 -153.00 -78.11
C LYS A 471 14.94 -153.61 -79.27
N GLN A 472 16.18 -153.15 -79.53
CA GLN A 472 17.04 -153.70 -80.58
C GLN A 472 17.32 -155.19 -80.34
N GLN A 473 17.73 -155.57 -79.12
CA GLN A 473 18.00 -156.97 -78.76
C GLN A 473 16.78 -157.88 -78.90
N LEU A 474 15.57 -157.40 -78.56
CA LEU A 474 14.33 -158.15 -78.75
C LEU A 474 14.04 -158.38 -80.24
N GLN A 475 14.26 -157.36 -81.08
CA GLN A 475 14.00 -157.41 -82.51
C GLN A 475 14.96 -158.38 -83.23
N ASP A 476 16.25 -158.38 -82.85
CA ASP A 476 17.25 -159.30 -83.39
C ASP A 476 16.96 -160.77 -82.98
N SER A 477 16.57 -160.99 -81.73
CA SER A 477 16.14 -162.29 -81.20
C SER A 477 14.91 -162.85 -81.94
N GLU A 478 13.91 -162.01 -82.18
CA GLU A 478 12.70 -162.41 -82.90
C GLU A 478 12.97 -162.70 -84.39
N HIS A 479 13.90 -161.96 -85.02
CA HIS A 479 14.30 -162.20 -86.40
C HIS A 479 15.07 -163.53 -86.56
N GLN A 480 15.91 -163.90 -85.58
CA GLN A 480 16.55 -165.22 -85.50
C GLN A 480 15.53 -166.34 -85.33
N ARG A 481 14.53 -166.15 -84.45
CA ARG A 481 13.43 -167.10 -84.20
C ARG A 481 12.59 -167.36 -85.45
N GLN A 482 12.34 -166.34 -86.28
CA GLN A 482 11.57 -166.50 -87.52
C GLN A 482 12.32 -167.22 -88.66
N GLN A 483 13.66 -167.18 -88.70
CA GLN A 483 14.43 -167.92 -89.71
C GLN A 483 14.53 -169.43 -89.41
N GLN A 484 14.49 -169.85 -88.14
CA GLN A 484 14.60 -171.26 -87.75
C GLN A 484 13.29 -172.06 -87.95
N LEU A 485 12.13 -171.39 -88.03
CA LEU A 485 10.81 -172.02 -88.09
C LEU A 485 10.35 -172.52 -89.48
N ARG A 486 11.20 -172.47 -90.52
CA ARG A 486 10.84 -172.92 -91.89
C ARG A 486 11.40 -174.29 -92.34
N VAL A 487 12.21 -174.97 -91.53
CA VAL A 487 12.93 -176.20 -91.96
C VAL A 487 12.61 -177.46 -91.13
N THR A 488 11.91 -177.34 -90.00
CA THR A 488 11.75 -178.42 -89.00
C THR A 488 10.31 -178.92 -88.79
N LEU A 489 9.46 -178.90 -89.83
CA LEU A 489 8.07 -179.39 -89.77
C LEU A 489 7.72 -180.44 -90.85
N PHE A 490 8.55 -181.49 -91.00
CA PHE A 490 8.15 -182.71 -91.73
C PHE A 490 8.73 -184.03 -91.19
N THR A 491 9.13 -184.10 -89.91
CA THR A 491 9.57 -185.37 -89.27
C THR A 491 8.88 -185.61 -87.92
N PHE A 492 7.81 -186.39 -88.00
CA PHE A 492 7.38 -187.49 -87.10
C PHE A 492 8.38 -187.89 -85.98
N SER A 493 8.02 -188.33 -84.77
CA SER A 493 6.78 -188.41 -83.96
C SER A 493 7.12 -189.08 -82.60
N ARG A 494 6.31 -188.85 -81.55
CA ARG A 494 6.15 -189.68 -80.33
C ARG A 494 7.36 -189.87 -79.38
N ASP A 495 7.22 -189.47 -78.11
CA ASP A 495 7.27 -190.39 -76.94
C ASP A 495 7.06 -189.69 -75.57
N LEU A 496 6.97 -190.52 -74.52
CA LEU A 496 6.31 -190.38 -73.20
C LEU A 496 7.33 -190.59 -72.04
N GLU A 497 7.14 -190.34 -70.73
CA GLU A 497 6.09 -189.76 -69.84
C GLU A 497 6.71 -189.69 -68.39
N LYS A 498 5.95 -189.28 -67.37
CA LYS A 498 6.16 -189.50 -65.90
C LYS A 498 7.07 -188.50 -65.15
N GLU A 499 6.93 -188.30 -63.83
CA GLU A 499 6.25 -189.11 -62.80
C GLU A 499 5.53 -188.27 -61.71
N GLU A 500 4.53 -188.87 -61.06
CA GLU A 500 3.90 -188.39 -59.82
C GLU A 500 4.80 -188.60 -58.60
N GLN A 501 4.67 -187.77 -57.55
CA GLN A 501 4.82 -188.07 -56.10
C GLN A 501 5.33 -186.86 -55.29
N LEU A 502 4.44 -185.99 -54.74
CA LEU A 502 4.66 -185.37 -53.40
C LEU A 502 3.43 -184.67 -52.76
N THR A 503 2.22 -185.20 -52.93
CA THR A 503 0.96 -184.54 -52.50
C THR A 503 0.65 -184.66 -50.99
N ARG A 504 1.62 -184.51 -50.06
CA ARG A 504 1.41 -184.78 -48.61
C ARG A 504 2.11 -183.85 -47.58
N VAL A 505 2.55 -182.65 -47.93
CA VAL A 505 3.15 -181.69 -46.95
C VAL A 505 2.42 -180.33 -46.86
N THR A 506 1.67 -179.94 -47.88
CA THR A 506 1.18 -178.56 -48.05
C THR A 506 0.07 -178.11 -47.08
N GLU A 507 -0.69 -179.03 -46.49
CA GLU A 507 -1.93 -178.67 -45.75
C GLU A 507 -1.68 -178.25 -44.29
N VAL A 508 -0.57 -178.69 -43.67
CA VAL A 508 -0.30 -178.42 -42.24
C VAL A 508 0.26 -177.00 -42.00
N GLN A 509 1.01 -176.44 -42.96
CA GLN A 509 1.54 -175.07 -42.85
C GLN A 509 0.46 -173.97 -43.02
N ARG A 510 -0.68 -174.29 -43.65
CA ARG A 510 -1.74 -173.30 -43.94
C ARG A 510 -2.46 -172.79 -42.68
N LEU A 511 -2.68 -173.65 -41.70
CA LEU A 511 -3.43 -173.30 -40.48
C LEU A 511 -2.60 -172.49 -39.48
N GLN A 512 -1.28 -172.62 -39.49
CA GLN A 512 -0.40 -171.90 -38.56
C GLN A 512 -0.11 -170.45 -39.00
N ALA A 513 -0.13 -170.18 -40.32
CA ALA A 513 -0.03 -168.81 -40.86
C ALA A 513 -1.29 -167.98 -40.55
N GLN A 514 -2.49 -168.55 -40.76
CA GLN A 514 -3.76 -167.84 -40.54
C GLN A 514 -3.96 -167.37 -39.08
N GLN A 515 -3.35 -168.04 -38.10
CA GLN A 515 -3.43 -167.65 -36.69
C GLN A 515 -2.42 -166.53 -36.33
N ALA A 516 -1.33 -166.38 -37.08
CA ALA A 516 -0.36 -165.30 -36.90
C ALA A 516 -0.82 -164.00 -37.59
N ASP A 517 -1.35 -164.09 -38.81
CA ASP A 517 -1.84 -162.93 -39.57
C ASP A 517 -3.03 -162.25 -38.87
N ALA A 518 -3.95 -163.02 -38.28
CA ALA A 518 -5.07 -162.48 -37.52
C ALA A 518 -4.63 -161.69 -36.27
N ALA A 519 -3.55 -162.12 -35.60
CA ALA A 519 -2.99 -161.42 -34.44
C ALA A 519 -2.23 -160.14 -34.85
N LEU A 520 -1.56 -160.16 -36.00
CA LEU A 520 -0.88 -158.98 -36.55
C LEU A 520 -1.85 -157.91 -37.03
N GLU A 521 -2.94 -158.28 -37.74
CA GLU A 521 -3.96 -157.30 -38.15
C GLU A 521 -4.71 -156.73 -36.94
N GLU A 522 -5.02 -157.48 -35.88
CA GLU A 522 -5.62 -156.90 -34.67
C GLU A 522 -4.65 -155.93 -33.96
N PHE A 523 -3.36 -156.27 -33.85
CA PHE A 523 -2.36 -155.35 -33.29
C PHE A 523 -2.19 -154.08 -34.15
N LYS A 524 -2.18 -154.23 -35.48
CA LYS A 524 -2.12 -153.11 -36.42
C LYS A 524 -3.36 -152.23 -36.32
N ARG A 525 -4.56 -152.80 -36.26
CA ARG A 525 -5.82 -152.07 -36.04
C ARG A 525 -5.83 -151.35 -34.69
N GLN A 526 -5.25 -151.96 -33.65
CA GLN A 526 -5.08 -151.36 -32.33
C GLN A 526 -4.08 -150.17 -32.35
N VAL A 527 -2.98 -150.29 -33.09
CA VAL A 527 -2.00 -149.21 -33.28
C VAL A 527 -2.56 -148.08 -34.14
N GLU A 528 -3.26 -148.39 -35.23
CA GLU A 528 -3.96 -147.43 -36.08
C GLU A 528 -5.00 -146.65 -35.27
N LEU A 529 -5.90 -147.35 -34.57
CA LEU A 529 -6.91 -146.74 -33.69
C LEU A 529 -6.29 -145.88 -32.58
N ASN A 530 -5.17 -146.32 -31.99
CA ASN A 530 -4.46 -145.55 -30.97
C ASN A 530 -3.77 -144.31 -31.57
N SER A 531 -3.23 -144.41 -32.78
CA SER A 531 -2.63 -143.28 -33.49
C SER A 531 -3.69 -142.25 -33.92
N GLU A 532 -4.82 -142.70 -34.48
CA GLU A 532 -5.97 -141.85 -34.82
C GLU A 532 -6.51 -141.14 -33.58
N LYS A 533 -6.61 -141.84 -32.45
CA LYS A 533 -7.01 -141.25 -31.17
C LYS A 533 -6.03 -140.17 -30.72
N VAL A 534 -4.72 -140.41 -30.77
CA VAL A 534 -3.70 -139.41 -30.43
C VAL A 534 -3.74 -138.22 -31.38
N TYR A 535 -3.94 -138.42 -32.69
CA TYR A 535 -4.08 -137.32 -33.66
C TYR A 535 -5.37 -136.52 -33.44
N ALA A 536 -6.49 -137.18 -33.12
CA ALA A 536 -7.75 -136.52 -32.80
C ALA A 536 -7.66 -135.71 -31.49
N GLU A 537 -7.05 -136.27 -30.45
CA GLU A 537 -6.79 -135.58 -29.18
C GLU A 537 -5.83 -134.39 -29.37
N MET A 538 -4.75 -134.55 -30.14
CA MET A 538 -3.82 -133.47 -30.48
C MET A 538 -4.50 -132.34 -31.26
N LYS A 539 -5.34 -132.69 -32.26
CA LYS A 539 -6.12 -131.72 -33.03
C LYS A 539 -7.11 -130.97 -32.16
N GLN A 540 -7.81 -131.67 -31.27
CA GLN A 540 -8.75 -131.05 -30.32
C GLN A 540 -8.04 -130.12 -29.32
N GLN A 541 -6.82 -130.46 -28.89
CA GLN A 541 -6.00 -129.55 -28.07
C GLN A 541 -5.53 -128.32 -28.86
N MET A 542 -5.14 -128.48 -30.13
CA MET A 542 -4.78 -127.33 -30.99
C MET A 542 -5.98 -126.41 -31.21
N GLU A 543 -7.15 -126.94 -31.60
CA GLU A 543 -8.39 -126.17 -31.75
C GLU A 543 -8.78 -125.44 -30.45
N LYS A 544 -8.54 -126.06 -29.28
CA LYS A 544 -8.76 -125.42 -27.97
C LYS A 544 -7.77 -124.28 -27.72
N VAL A 545 -6.48 -124.47 -28.01
CA VAL A 545 -5.45 -123.43 -27.87
C VAL A 545 -5.69 -122.27 -28.84
N GLU A 546 -6.07 -122.53 -30.09
CA GLU A 546 -6.46 -121.51 -31.06
C GLU A 546 -7.69 -120.72 -30.60
N ALA A 547 -8.69 -121.41 -30.03
CA ALA A 547 -9.86 -120.76 -29.45
C ALA A 547 -9.53 -119.92 -28.21
N ASP A 548 -8.63 -120.38 -27.33
CA ASP A 548 -8.16 -119.62 -26.16
C ASP A 548 -7.27 -118.43 -26.57
N LEU A 549 -6.42 -118.58 -27.59
CA LEU A 549 -5.63 -117.50 -28.16
C LEU A 549 -6.52 -116.44 -28.81
N SER A 550 -7.56 -116.87 -29.54
CA SER A 550 -8.56 -115.98 -30.15
C SER A 550 -9.39 -115.24 -29.09
N ARG A 551 -9.79 -115.92 -28.01
CA ARG A 551 -10.41 -115.30 -26.82
C ARG A 551 -9.48 -114.27 -26.17
N SER A 552 -8.21 -114.61 -25.96
CA SER A 552 -7.19 -113.71 -25.39
C SER A 552 -6.93 -112.47 -26.27
N LYS A 553 -6.88 -112.65 -27.59
CA LYS A 553 -6.72 -111.56 -28.56
C LYS A 553 -7.93 -110.62 -28.54
N SER A 554 -9.14 -111.17 -28.61
CA SER A 554 -10.38 -110.38 -28.53
C SER A 554 -10.52 -109.64 -27.19
N LEU A 555 -10.13 -110.26 -26.07
CA LEU A 555 -10.14 -109.60 -24.76
C LEU A 555 -9.15 -108.42 -24.70
N ARG A 556 -7.90 -108.62 -25.16
CA ARG A 556 -6.91 -107.53 -25.23
C ARG A 556 -7.32 -106.40 -26.18
N GLU A 557 -7.95 -106.73 -27.31
CA GLU A 557 -8.49 -105.73 -28.23
C GLU A 557 -9.64 -104.93 -27.61
N LYS A 558 -10.55 -105.58 -26.88
CA LYS A 558 -11.60 -104.90 -26.11
C LYS A 558 -11.03 -104.00 -25.01
N GLN A 559 -10.05 -104.49 -24.25
CA GLN A 559 -9.36 -103.69 -23.24
C GLN A 559 -8.63 -102.49 -23.84
N SER A 560 -7.94 -102.67 -24.98
CA SER A 560 -7.28 -101.56 -25.69
C SER A 560 -8.27 -100.51 -26.19
N LYS A 561 -9.44 -100.92 -26.69
CA LYS A 561 -10.53 -100.02 -27.09
C LYS A 561 -11.14 -99.29 -25.90
N GLU A 562 -11.35 -99.98 -24.78
CA GLU A 562 -11.84 -99.39 -23.52
C GLU A 562 -10.87 -98.34 -22.98
N PHE A 563 -9.57 -98.64 -22.89
CA PHE A 563 -8.56 -97.66 -22.46
C PHE A 563 -8.47 -96.46 -23.42
N SER A 564 -8.60 -96.69 -24.73
CA SER A 564 -8.61 -95.60 -25.72
C SER A 564 -9.84 -94.71 -25.56
N TRP A 565 -11.01 -95.31 -25.28
CA TRP A 565 -12.25 -94.58 -25.02
C TRP A 565 -12.17 -93.77 -23.73
N GLN A 566 -11.65 -94.35 -22.64
CA GLN A 566 -11.44 -93.65 -21.35
C GLN A 566 -10.44 -92.50 -21.48
N LEU A 567 -9.36 -92.66 -22.25
CA LEU A 567 -8.41 -91.58 -22.53
C LEU A 567 -9.04 -90.44 -23.34
N GLU A 568 -9.86 -90.75 -24.36
CA GLU A 568 -10.54 -89.73 -25.16
C GLU A 568 -11.66 -89.04 -24.36
N GLU A 569 -12.38 -89.75 -23.49
CA GLU A 569 -13.36 -89.15 -22.58
C GLU A 569 -12.68 -88.21 -21.58
N LEU A 570 -11.57 -88.64 -20.96
CA LEU A 570 -10.80 -87.80 -20.03
C LEU A 570 -10.23 -86.56 -20.73
N LYS A 571 -9.72 -86.71 -21.95
CA LYS A 571 -9.28 -85.60 -22.81
C LYS A 571 -10.42 -84.63 -23.10
N GLN A 572 -11.60 -85.13 -23.51
CA GLN A 572 -12.77 -84.28 -23.78
C GLN A 572 -13.23 -83.50 -22.54
N ARG A 573 -13.18 -84.10 -21.35
CA ARG A 573 -13.49 -83.41 -20.09
C ARG A 573 -12.49 -82.28 -19.78
N TYR A 574 -11.19 -82.50 -19.96
CA TYR A 574 -10.19 -81.43 -19.81
C TYR A 574 -10.33 -80.34 -20.88
N GLU A 575 -10.64 -80.73 -22.11
CA GLU A 575 -10.85 -79.79 -23.23
C GLU A 575 -12.11 -78.92 -23.00
N GLN A 576 -13.17 -79.50 -22.42
CA GLN A 576 -14.34 -78.76 -21.92
C GLN A 576 -13.98 -77.82 -20.76
N GLN A 577 -13.27 -78.27 -19.73
CA GLN A 577 -12.83 -77.40 -18.63
C GLN A 577 -11.97 -76.21 -19.11
N ILE A 578 -11.10 -76.43 -20.12
CA ILE A 578 -10.32 -75.37 -20.73
C ILE A 578 -11.20 -74.36 -21.49
N VAL A 579 -12.29 -74.82 -22.12
CA VAL A 579 -13.26 -73.92 -22.79
C VAL A 579 -14.11 -73.16 -21.78
N GLU A 580 -14.56 -73.81 -20.70
CA GLU A 580 -15.31 -73.18 -19.61
C GLU A 580 -14.48 -72.09 -18.92
N LEU A 581 -13.24 -72.40 -18.50
CA LEU A 581 -12.32 -71.42 -17.90
C LEU A 581 -11.99 -70.25 -18.84
N LYS A 582 -11.88 -70.50 -20.15
CA LYS A 582 -11.69 -69.42 -21.15
C LYS A 582 -12.93 -68.54 -21.29
N LEU A 583 -14.12 -69.14 -21.23
CA LEU A 583 -15.38 -68.43 -21.29
C LEU A 583 -15.60 -67.57 -20.04
N GLU A 584 -15.33 -68.13 -18.85
CA GLU A 584 -15.35 -67.39 -17.58
C GLU A 584 -14.35 -66.22 -17.61
N HIS A 585 -13.11 -66.45 -18.05
CA HIS A 585 -12.11 -65.38 -18.13
C HIS A 585 -12.49 -64.25 -19.11
N GLU A 586 -13.06 -64.57 -20.29
CA GLU A 586 -13.56 -63.54 -21.20
C GLU A 586 -14.81 -62.83 -20.62
N GLN A 587 -15.69 -63.54 -19.89
CA GLN A 587 -16.81 -62.91 -19.18
C GLN A 587 -16.32 -61.93 -18.11
N GLU A 588 -15.41 -62.35 -17.22
CA GLU A 588 -14.78 -61.49 -16.21
C GLU A 588 -14.09 -60.28 -16.83
N LYS A 589 -13.34 -60.48 -17.92
CA LYS A 589 -12.69 -59.41 -18.69
C LYS A 589 -13.70 -58.41 -19.26
N THR A 590 -14.84 -58.88 -19.80
CA THR A 590 -15.91 -57.97 -20.23
C THR A 590 -16.58 -57.25 -19.07
N HIS A 591 -16.78 -57.91 -17.92
CA HIS A 591 -17.34 -57.30 -16.71
C HIS A 591 -16.42 -56.21 -16.16
N LEU A 592 -15.12 -56.49 -16.01
CA LEU A 592 -14.12 -55.52 -15.56
C LEU A 592 -14.00 -54.33 -16.52
N PHE A 593 -14.06 -54.57 -17.84
CA PHE A 593 -14.07 -53.49 -18.83
C PHE A 593 -15.33 -52.62 -18.74
N GLN A 594 -16.49 -53.22 -18.53
CA GLN A 594 -17.74 -52.49 -18.30
C GLN A 594 -17.69 -51.68 -16.99
N GLN A 595 -17.22 -52.29 -15.90
CA GLN A 595 -17.06 -51.63 -14.60
C GLN A 595 -16.10 -50.45 -14.69
N HIS A 596 -14.92 -50.62 -15.28
CA HIS A 596 -13.97 -49.52 -15.50
C HIS A 596 -14.61 -48.38 -16.31
N ASN A 597 -15.39 -48.69 -17.34
CA ASN A 597 -16.09 -47.66 -18.12
C ASN A 597 -17.18 -46.95 -17.31
N THR A 598 -17.97 -47.66 -16.50
CA THR A 598 -18.98 -47.02 -15.64
C THR A 598 -18.36 -46.18 -14.54
N GLU A 599 -17.24 -46.60 -13.94
CA GLU A 599 -16.46 -45.82 -12.97
C GLU A 599 -15.84 -44.57 -13.63
N LYS A 600 -15.25 -44.71 -14.82
CA LYS A 600 -14.76 -43.57 -15.63
C LYS A 600 -15.89 -42.58 -15.94
N ASP A 601 -17.07 -43.06 -16.33
CA ASP A 601 -18.21 -42.21 -16.65
C ASP A 601 -18.85 -41.57 -15.41
N CYS A 602 -18.80 -42.24 -14.25
CA CYS A 602 -19.11 -41.62 -12.95
C CYS A 602 -18.15 -40.48 -12.65
N LEU A 603 -16.84 -40.72 -12.72
CA LEU A 603 -15.82 -39.71 -12.49
C LEU A 603 -15.95 -38.52 -13.45
N VAL A 604 -16.24 -38.73 -14.73
CA VAL A 604 -16.49 -37.63 -15.68
C VAL A 604 -17.70 -36.81 -15.25
N ARG A 605 -18.83 -37.43 -14.91
CA ARG A 605 -20.02 -36.72 -14.40
C ARG A 605 -19.77 -35.97 -13.09
N ASP A 606 -18.93 -36.52 -12.22
CA ASP A 606 -18.57 -35.88 -10.95
C ASP A 606 -17.72 -34.62 -11.18
N HIS A 607 -16.75 -34.68 -12.09
CA HIS A 607 -16.00 -33.51 -12.55
C HIS A 607 -16.90 -32.47 -13.26
N GLU A 608 -17.80 -32.90 -14.15
CA GLU A 608 -18.76 -32.02 -14.83
C GLU A 608 -19.65 -31.27 -13.82
N ARG A 609 -20.14 -31.95 -12.78
CA ARG A 609 -20.96 -31.31 -11.73
C ARG A 609 -20.14 -30.34 -10.87
N GLU A 610 -18.87 -30.63 -10.57
CA GLU A 610 -18.03 -29.68 -9.83
C GLU A 610 -17.66 -28.46 -10.69
N ILE A 611 -17.42 -28.64 -12.00
CA ILE A 611 -17.25 -27.54 -12.96
C ILE A 611 -18.53 -26.68 -13.00
N GLU A 612 -19.70 -27.27 -13.18
CA GLU A 612 -20.97 -26.55 -13.22
C GLU A 612 -21.26 -25.79 -11.90
N LYS A 613 -20.87 -26.38 -10.75
CA LYS A 613 -20.95 -25.76 -9.42
C LYS A 613 -20.00 -24.57 -9.29
N LEU A 614 -18.75 -24.69 -9.74
CA LEU A 614 -17.77 -23.59 -9.75
C LEU A 614 -18.20 -22.46 -10.72
N GLU A 615 -18.75 -22.79 -11.89
CA GLU A 615 -19.32 -21.80 -12.81
C GLU A 615 -20.54 -21.08 -12.24
N LYS A 616 -21.41 -21.78 -11.49
CA LYS A 616 -22.54 -21.16 -10.77
C LYS A 616 -22.06 -20.24 -9.66
N GLN A 617 -21.03 -20.64 -8.90
CA GLN A 617 -20.41 -19.80 -7.88
C GLN A 617 -19.75 -18.55 -8.48
N LEU A 618 -19.03 -18.69 -9.61
CA LEU A 618 -18.40 -17.58 -10.30
C LEU A 618 -19.45 -16.60 -10.85
N ARG A 619 -20.54 -17.10 -11.46
CA ARG A 619 -21.66 -16.26 -11.92
C ARG A 619 -22.34 -15.52 -10.77
N ALA A 620 -22.65 -16.20 -9.67
CA ALA A 620 -23.24 -15.57 -8.49
C ALA A 620 -22.33 -14.47 -7.89
N ALA A 621 -21.02 -14.71 -7.82
CA ALA A 621 -20.05 -13.72 -7.34
C ALA A 621 -19.93 -12.50 -8.30
N MET A 622 -20.03 -12.72 -9.61
CA MET A 622 -20.09 -11.64 -10.60
C MET A 622 -21.37 -10.81 -10.46
N GLU A 623 -22.53 -11.46 -10.34
CA GLU A 623 -23.83 -10.80 -10.13
C GLU A 623 -23.85 -10.00 -8.82
N GLU A 624 -23.30 -10.54 -7.73
CA GLU A 624 -23.16 -9.84 -6.46
C GLU A 624 -22.24 -8.60 -6.58
N HIS A 625 -21.09 -8.74 -7.25
CA HIS A 625 -20.17 -7.62 -7.49
C HIS A 625 -20.81 -6.54 -8.37
N GLU A 626 -21.54 -6.92 -9.42
CA GLU A 626 -22.26 -5.97 -10.27
C GLU A 626 -23.39 -5.26 -9.51
N SER A 627 -24.14 -5.98 -8.66
CA SER A 627 -25.17 -5.38 -7.79
C SER A 627 -24.54 -4.36 -6.83
N LYS A 628 -23.47 -4.72 -6.11
CA LYS A 628 -22.73 -3.78 -5.23
C LYS A 628 -22.21 -2.56 -5.97
N THR A 629 -21.71 -2.75 -7.20
CA THR A 629 -21.24 -1.66 -8.07
C THR A 629 -22.40 -0.78 -8.54
N GLN A 630 -23.58 -1.35 -8.80
CA GLN A 630 -24.78 -0.58 -9.16
C GLN A 630 -25.36 0.18 -7.95
N GLU A 631 -25.35 -0.42 -6.77
CA GLU A 631 -25.75 0.22 -5.50
C GLU A 631 -24.83 1.37 -5.13
N CYS A 632 -23.50 1.23 -5.30
CA CYS A 632 -22.58 2.34 -5.09
C CYS A 632 -22.89 3.48 -6.06
N ARG A 633 -23.00 3.19 -7.38
CA ARG A 633 -23.40 4.20 -8.38
C ARG A 633 -24.74 4.88 -8.06
N LYS A 634 -25.72 4.18 -7.50
CA LYS A 634 -26.99 4.76 -7.02
C LYS A 634 -26.79 5.69 -5.81
N ARG A 635 -26.02 5.26 -4.81
CA ARG A 635 -25.68 6.08 -3.62
C ARG A 635 -24.90 7.34 -4.01
N ASP A 636 -23.88 7.19 -4.85
CA ASP A 636 -23.04 8.28 -5.30
C ASP A 636 -23.85 9.27 -6.16
N GLY A 637 -24.73 8.75 -7.03
CA GLY A 637 -25.70 9.56 -7.78
C GLY A 637 -26.66 10.33 -6.88
N GLN A 638 -27.17 9.72 -5.81
CA GLN A 638 -28.02 10.42 -4.83
C GLN A 638 -27.25 11.52 -4.08
N ILE A 639 -26.02 11.24 -3.64
CA ILE A 639 -25.16 12.24 -2.98
C ILE A 639 -24.87 13.41 -3.92
N ILE A 640 -24.59 13.15 -5.20
CA ILE A 640 -24.41 14.19 -6.22
C ILE A 640 -25.69 15.03 -6.35
N CYS A 641 -26.86 14.42 -6.50
CA CYS A 641 -28.14 15.14 -6.55
C CYS A 641 -28.37 16.00 -5.30
N ASP A 642 -28.08 15.49 -4.11
CA ASP A 642 -28.25 16.22 -2.85
C ASP A 642 -27.26 17.38 -2.70
N MET A 643 -26.03 17.24 -3.22
CA MET A 643 -25.05 18.32 -3.30
C MET A 643 -25.44 19.37 -4.34
N GLU A 644 -25.95 18.95 -5.51
CA GLU A 644 -26.46 19.85 -6.55
C GLU A 644 -27.66 20.67 -6.06
N ASN A 645 -28.58 20.03 -5.32
CA ASN A 645 -29.71 20.70 -4.67
C ASN A 645 -29.26 21.72 -3.61
N GLN A 646 -28.25 21.39 -2.80
CA GLN A 646 -27.65 22.33 -1.84
C GLN A 646 -26.98 23.52 -2.55
N ILE A 647 -26.22 23.25 -3.63
CA ILE A 647 -25.61 24.30 -4.45
C ILE A 647 -26.68 25.19 -5.10
N HIS A 648 -27.80 24.61 -5.57
CA HIS A 648 -28.91 25.36 -6.12
C HIS A 648 -29.54 26.28 -5.07
N LYS A 649 -29.89 25.74 -3.90
CA LYS A 649 -30.46 26.50 -2.79
C LYS A 649 -29.53 27.63 -2.31
N LEU A 650 -28.23 27.37 -2.17
CA LEU A 650 -27.25 28.41 -1.82
C LEU A 650 -27.12 29.50 -2.90
N ARG A 651 -27.31 29.16 -4.19
CA ARG A 651 -27.37 30.15 -5.27
C ARG A 651 -28.65 30.98 -5.20
N GLU A 652 -29.80 30.37 -4.90
CA GLU A 652 -31.07 31.09 -4.70
C GLU A 652 -30.99 32.04 -3.49
N GLU A 653 -30.47 31.56 -2.35
CA GLU A 653 -30.23 32.37 -1.14
C GLU A 653 -29.27 33.54 -1.44
N LEU A 654 -28.18 33.30 -2.16
CA LEU A 654 -27.24 34.36 -2.58
C LEU A 654 -27.92 35.39 -3.50
N VAL A 655 -28.77 34.95 -4.43
CA VAL A 655 -29.55 35.85 -5.30
C VAL A 655 -30.56 36.66 -4.47
N GLN A 656 -31.23 36.04 -3.49
CA GLN A 656 -32.18 36.71 -2.60
C GLN A 656 -31.49 37.75 -1.70
N VAL A 657 -30.36 37.40 -1.07
CA VAL A 657 -29.56 38.34 -0.27
C VAL A 657 -29.02 39.49 -1.13
N ASN A 658 -28.60 39.22 -2.37
CA ASN A 658 -28.17 40.27 -3.30
C ASN A 658 -29.34 41.17 -3.73
N ALA A 659 -30.54 40.62 -3.93
CA ALA A 659 -31.75 41.40 -4.21
C ALA A 659 -32.15 42.28 -3.01
N GLN A 660 -32.14 41.74 -1.79
CA GLN A 660 -32.37 42.49 -0.55
C GLN A 660 -31.32 43.61 -0.36
N ARG A 661 -30.03 43.33 -0.60
CA ARG A 661 -28.96 44.33 -0.55
C ARG A 661 -29.17 45.44 -1.58
N LYS A 662 -29.61 45.11 -2.80
CA LYS A 662 -29.97 46.11 -3.82
C LYS A 662 -31.15 46.97 -3.37
N GLN A 663 -32.19 46.37 -2.78
CA GLN A 663 -33.33 47.11 -2.22
C GLN A 663 -32.90 48.05 -1.09
N GLN A 664 -32.10 47.58 -0.12
CA GLN A 664 -31.57 48.41 0.96
C GLN A 664 -30.72 49.58 0.43
N LEU A 665 -29.93 49.38 -0.62
CA LEU A 665 -29.16 50.45 -1.26
C LEU A 665 -30.07 51.47 -1.97
N LEU A 666 -31.17 51.03 -2.58
CA LEU A 666 -32.18 51.93 -3.16
C LEU A 666 -32.93 52.72 -2.08
N GLU A 667 -33.32 52.08 -0.98
CA GLU A 667 -33.97 52.73 0.17
C GLU A 667 -33.03 53.75 0.82
N LEU A 668 -31.76 53.42 1.06
CA LEU A 668 -30.75 54.37 1.54
C LEU A 668 -30.50 55.52 0.56
N SER A 669 -30.53 55.25 -0.75
CA SER A 669 -30.40 56.30 -1.77
C SER A 669 -31.62 57.23 -1.76
N HIS A 670 -32.82 56.69 -1.55
CA HIS A 670 -34.05 57.47 -1.45
C HIS A 670 -34.06 58.29 -0.17
N GLN A 671 -33.73 57.70 0.98
CA GLN A 671 -33.61 58.41 2.27
C GLN A 671 -32.61 59.57 2.20
N ARG A 672 -31.43 59.37 1.59
CA ARG A 672 -30.45 60.45 1.39
C ARG A 672 -30.95 61.57 0.49
N GLU A 673 -31.77 61.25 -0.52
CA GLU A 673 -32.40 62.25 -1.40
C GLU A 673 -33.54 62.98 -0.68
N GLU A 674 -34.40 62.27 0.07
CA GLU A 674 -35.42 62.88 0.93
C GLU A 674 -34.81 63.77 2.00
N GLU A 675 -33.73 63.35 2.66
CA GLU A 675 -32.98 64.13 3.64
C GLU A 675 -32.34 65.36 3.00
N ARG A 676 -31.78 65.24 1.78
CA ARG A 676 -31.28 66.38 1.00
C ARG A 676 -32.40 67.38 0.67
N GLN A 677 -33.56 66.90 0.23
CA GLN A 677 -34.73 67.74 -0.06
C GLN A 677 -35.39 68.30 1.20
N ARG A 678 -35.33 67.60 2.33
CA ARG A 678 -35.80 68.06 3.64
C ARG A 678 -34.86 69.13 4.17
N ALA A 679 -33.55 68.89 4.18
CA ALA A 679 -32.54 69.89 4.53
C ALA A 679 -32.58 71.13 3.62
N ALA A 680 -32.88 70.99 2.33
CA ALA A 680 -33.10 72.13 1.44
C ALA A 680 -34.35 72.94 1.84
N ARG A 681 -35.48 72.29 2.10
CA ARG A 681 -36.71 72.94 2.61
C ARG A 681 -36.53 73.54 3.99
N ASP A 682 -35.81 72.87 4.88
CA ASP A 682 -35.51 73.34 6.23
C ASP A 682 -34.51 74.49 6.19
N HIS A 683 -33.58 74.52 5.23
CA HIS A 683 -32.70 75.66 4.99
C HIS A 683 -33.47 76.86 4.42
N GLU A 684 -34.36 76.65 3.45
CA GLU A 684 -35.25 77.70 2.93
C GLU A 684 -36.19 78.23 4.03
N ALA A 685 -36.80 77.33 4.81
CA ALA A 685 -37.64 77.67 5.96
C ALA A 685 -36.83 78.35 7.06
N ALA A 686 -35.59 77.95 7.33
CA ALA A 686 -34.69 78.61 8.29
C ALA A 686 -34.21 79.97 7.79
N VAL A 687 -33.98 80.16 6.49
CA VAL A 687 -33.67 81.48 5.91
C VAL A 687 -34.89 82.41 6.03
N ASN A 688 -36.09 81.92 5.72
CA ASN A 688 -37.33 82.68 5.91
C ASN A 688 -37.62 82.95 7.39
N LYS A 689 -37.38 81.98 8.27
CA LYS A 689 -37.57 82.10 9.71
C LYS A 689 -36.51 82.99 10.36
N LEU A 690 -35.25 82.97 9.92
CA LEU A 690 -34.20 83.90 10.35
C LEU A 690 -34.43 85.31 9.80
N LYS A 691 -35.17 85.49 8.71
CA LYS A 691 -35.64 86.80 8.26
C LYS A 691 -36.67 87.37 9.25
N VAL A 692 -37.68 86.56 9.60
CA VAL A 692 -38.71 86.89 10.62
C VAL A 692 -38.11 86.98 12.03
N GLU A 693 -37.10 86.18 12.35
CA GLU A 693 -36.40 86.19 13.65
C GLU A 693 -35.33 87.26 13.72
N ALA A 694 -34.74 87.76 12.63
CA ALA A 694 -33.97 89.00 12.67
C ALA A 694 -34.89 90.19 13.01
N GLU A 695 -36.07 90.23 12.41
CA GLU A 695 -37.12 91.21 12.73
C GLU A 695 -37.62 91.07 14.20
N LYS A 696 -37.80 89.84 14.71
CA LYS A 696 -38.24 89.57 16.09
C LYS A 696 -37.14 89.67 17.15
N MET A 697 -35.89 89.28 16.86
CA MET A 697 -34.74 89.32 17.76
C MET A 697 -34.25 90.75 18.00
N THR A 698 -34.44 91.64 17.03
CA THR A 698 -34.35 93.11 17.22
C THR A 698 -35.30 93.60 18.33
N LEU A 699 -36.36 92.85 18.63
CA LEU A 699 -37.39 93.16 19.62
C LEU A 699 -37.24 92.35 20.93
N GLU A 700 -36.76 91.10 20.87
CA GLU A 700 -36.59 90.19 22.02
C GLU A 700 -35.21 90.22 22.70
N LEU A 701 -34.17 90.78 22.06
CA LEU A 701 -32.88 91.08 22.73
C LEU A 701 -33.01 92.07 23.92
N LYS A 702 -34.22 92.61 24.17
CA LYS A 702 -34.56 93.40 25.37
C LYS A 702 -35.19 92.60 26.52
N LYS A 703 -35.45 91.29 26.39
CA LYS A 703 -36.29 90.56 27.37
C LYS A 703 -35.75 89.26 27.98
N ILE A 704 -34.68 88.67 27.45
CA ILE A 704 -34.18 87.36 27.92
C ILE A 704 -32.72 87.50 28.39
N HIS A 705 -32.53 87.89 29.66
CA HIS A 705 -31.21 87.96 30.32
C HIS A 705 -31.27 87.52 31.81
N VAL A 706 -32.26 86.70 32.20
CA VAL A 706 -32.64 86.50 33.62
C VAL A 706 -32.87 85.02 34.03
N ALA A 707 -32.94 84.05 33.12
CA ALA A 707 -33.56 82.74 33.40
C ALA A 707 -32.63 81.49 33.36
N GLU A 708 -31.33 81.61 33.66
CA GLU A 708 -30.35 80.54 33.30
C GLU A 708 -29.30 80.20 34.37
N THR A 709 -29.63 80.28 35.67
CA THR A 709 -28.63 80.09 36.77
C THR A 709 -28.95 79.04 37.84
N GLU A 710 -29.88 78.10 37.64
CA GLU A 710 -30.25 77.10 38.69
C GLU A 710 -30.12 75.60 38.30
N LYS A 711 -29.77 75.26 37.06
CA LYS A 711 -29.75 73.85 36.58
C LYS A 711 -28.37 73.14 36.68
N ALA A 712 -27.39 73.74 37.36
CA ALA A 712 -26.01 73.25 37.39
C ALA A 712 -25.68 72.28 38.55
N ASN A 713 -26.26 72.47 39.74
CA ASN A 713 -25.72 71.89 40.99
C ASN A 713 -26.17 70.46 41.35
N SER A 714 -27.09 69.83 40.61
CA SER A 714 -27.52 68.44 40.88
C SER A 714 -26.73 67.39 40.09
N ARG A 715 -26.07 67.75 38.98
CA ARG A 715 -25.36 66.81 38.10
C ARG A 715 -24.05 66.28 38.71
N LEU A 716 -23.35 67.09 39.52
CA LEU A 716 -21.99 66.78 39.99
C LEU A 716 -21.93 65.61 41.00
N LYS A 717 -22.96 65.42 41.83
CA LYS A 717 -23.01 64.34 42.84
C LYS A 717 -23.40 62.97 42.29
N GLN A 718 -23.96 62.90 41.07
CA GLN A 718 -24.30 61.64 40.43
C GLN A 718 -23.07 61.00 39.78
N THR A 719 -22.20 61.81 39.16
CA THR A 719 -21.02 61.36 38.42
C THR A 719 -19.94 60.71 39.30
N GLU A 720 -19.77 61.14 40.55
CA GLU A 720 -18.83 60.48 41.49
C GLU A 720 -19.26 59.06 41.85
N LYS A 721 -20.56 58.84 42.07
CA LYS A 721 -21.12 57.53 42.45
C LYS A 721 -20.97 56.51 41.32
N ASP A 722 -21.16 56.95 40.08
CA ASP A 722 -21.08 56.09 38.89
C ASP A 722 -19.64 55.66 38.57
N CYS A 723 -18.62 56.49 38.89
CA CYS A 723 -17.21 56.14 38.70
C CYS A 723 -16.73 55.07 39.69
N SER A 724 -17.04 55.20 40.99
CA SER A 724 -16.70 54.16 41.98
C SER A 724 -17.40 52.81 41.67
N GLN A 725 -18.62 52.83 41.13
CA GLN A 725 -19.34 51.61 40.76
C GLN A 725 -18.76 50.91 39.51
N LYS A 726 -18.16 51.66 38.56
CA LYS A 726 -17.46 51.08 37.40
C LYS A 726 -16.16 50.39 37.82
N LEU A 727 -15.38 51.02 38.71
CA LEU A 727 -14.10 50.47 39.19
C LEU A 727 -14.31 49.11 39.90
N ALA A 728 -15.30 49.03 40.80
CA ALA A 728 -15.64 47.79 41.49
C ALA A 728 -16.03 46.64 40.53
N LYS A 729 -16.81 46.94 39.49
CA LYS A 729 -17.20 45.95 38.46
C LYS A 729 -16.00 45.49 37.61
N SER A 730 -15.07 46.39 37.30
CA SER A 730 -13.84 46.02 36.58
C SER A 730 -12.97 45.05 37.39
N SER A 731 -12.79 45.29 38.69
CA SER A 731 -12.05 44.38 39.56
C SER A 731 -12.73 43.02 39.73
N GLN A 732 -14.07 42.99 39.75
CA GLN A 732 -14.83 41.74 39.80
C GLN A 732 -14.63 40.89 38.54
N ILE A 733 -14.74 41.49 37.34
CA ILE A 733 -14.53 40.79 36.06
C ILE A 733 -13.10 40.23 35.96
N ILE A 734 -12.09 40.97 36.44
CA ILE A 734 -10.70 40.50 36.45
C ILE A 734 -10.55 39.26 37.35
N ALA A 735 -11.18 39.25 38.53
CA ALA A 735 -11.17 38.09 39.41
C ALA A 735 -11.90 36.87 38.82
N GLU A 736 -13.04 37.08 38.16
CA GLU A 736 -13.82 36.03 37.47
C GLU A 736 -13.06 35.44 36.26
N LEU A 737 -12.31 36.27 35.51
CA LEU A 737 -11.43 35.78 34.45
C LEU A 737 -10.24 34.98 35.00
N GLN A 738 -9.66 35.42 36.13
CA GLN A 738 -8.57 34.67 36.78
C GLN A 738 -9.03 33.31 37.32
N THR A 739 -10.20 33.22 37.96
CA THR A 739 -10.73 31.91 38.40
C THR A 739 -11.07 31.00 37.22
N THR A 740 -11.58 31.55 36.11
CA THR A 740 -11.85 30.79 34.87
C THR A 740 -10.56 30.27 34.22
N ILE A 741 -9.49 31.07 34.18
CA ILE A 741 -8.18 30.62 33.67
C ILE A 741 -7.61 29.50 34.54
N SER A 742 -7.70 29.62 35.87
CA SER A 742 -7.25 28.56 36.78
C SER A 742 -8.04 27.26 36.60
N SER A 743 -9.38 27.33 36.47
CA SER A 743 -10.20 26.13 36.27
C SER A 743 -9.96 25.45 34.93
N LEU A 744 -9.76 26.21 33.85
CA LEU A 744 -9.38 25.67 32.54
C LEU A 744 -7.98 25.05 32.54
N THR A 745 -7.04 25.61 33.31
CA THR A 745 -5.70 25.05 33.46
C THR A 745 -5.72 23.73 34.24
N GLU A 746 -6.53 23.65 35.31
CA GLU A 746 -6.73 22.41 36.07
C GLU A 746 -7.47 21.34 35.27
N GLU A 747 -8.51 21.71 34.52
CA GLU A 747 -9.24 20.77 33.67
C GLU A 747 -8.36 20.24 32.52
N ASN A 748 -7.54 21.10 31.89
CA ASN A 748 -6.60 20.67 30.86
C ASN A 748 -5.54 19.69 31.42
N SER A 749 -5.02 19.92 32.64
CA SER A 749 -4.07 18.99 33.26
C SER A 749 -4.72 17.65 33.66
N ARG A 750 -5.98 17.66 34.11
CA ARG A 750 -6.77 16.44 34.36
C ARG A 750 -7.05 15.66 33.07
N GLN A 751 -7.39 16.34 31.97
CA GLN A 751 -7.62 15.72 30.67
C GLN A 751 -6.33 15.12 30.09
N GLN A 752 -5.20 15.82 30.23
CA GLN A 752 -3.89 15.29 29.85
C GLN A 752 -3.54 14.03 30.65
N LEU A 753 -3.69 14.05 31.98
CA LEU A 753 -3.44 12.88 32.83
C LEU A 753 -4.34 11.68 32.46
N ALA A 754 -5.62 11.93 32.16
CA ALA A 754 -6.55 10.89 31.74
C ALA A 754 -6.22 10.33 30.34
N ALA A 755 -5.68 11.15 29.43
CA ALA A 755 -5.19 10.70 28.13
C ALA A 755 -3.92 9.85 28.27
N GLU A 756 -2.97 10.25 29.12
CA GLU A 756 -1.75 9.50 29.43
C GLU A 756 -2.07 8.14 30.08
N GLN A 757 -3.03 8.10 31.02
CA GLN A 757 -3.50 6.84 31.62
C GLN A 757 -4.13 5.89 30.59
N ARG A 758 -5.01 6.41 29.70
CA ARG A 758 -5.59 5.61 28.61
C ARG A 758 -4.53 5.08 27.65
N LEU A 759 -3.50 5.88 27.35
CA LEU A 759 -2.38 5.45 26.52
C LEU A 759 -1.58 4.33 27.19
N GLN A 760 -1.28 4.46 28.49
CA GLN A 760 -0.61 3.41 29.27
C GLN A 760 -1.44 2.12 29.35
N GLU A 761 -2.76 2.20 29.56
CA GLU A 761 -3.64 1.02 29.51
C GLU A 761 -3.63 0.33 28.14
N VAL A 762 -3.64 1.09 27.04
CA VAL A 762 -3.59 0.54 25.69
C VAL A 762 -2.25 -0.13 25.43
N VAL A 763 -1.14 0.51 25.82
CA VAL A 763 0.22 -0.06 25.72
C VAL A 763 0.33 -1.36 26.55
N HIS A 764 -0.19 -1.38 27.77
CA HIS A 764 -0.18 -2.59 28.61
C HIS A 764 -1.00 -3.72 27.98
N LYS A 765 -2.21 -3.43 27.49
CA LYS A 765 -3.05 -4.40 26.75
C LYS A 765 -2.40 -4.91 25.46
N PHE A 766 -1.54 -4.12 24.80
CA PHE A 766 -0.75 -4.57 23.66
C PHE A 766 0.41 -5.48 24.08
N GLU A 767 1.12 -5.16 25.17
CA GLU A 767 2.18 -6.02 25.70
C GLU A 767 1.62 -7.35 26.23
N ASP A 768 0.47 -7.34 26.91
CA ASP A 768 -0.24 -8.56 27.35
C ASP A 768 -0.61 -9.46 26.16
N LYS A 769 -1.19 -8.88 25.09
CA LYS A 769 -1.51 -9.63 23.86
C LYS A 769 -0.26 -10.19 23.18
N LYS A 770 0.84 -9.45 23.19
CA LYS A 770 2.14 -9.90 22.66
C LYS A 770 2.70 -11.06 23.48
N GLN A 771 2.65 -11.00 24.82
CA GLN A 771 3.09 -12.11 25.68
C GLN A 771 2.17 -13.34 25.56
N GLN A 772 0.85 -13.13 25.41
CA GLN A 772 -0.10 -14.20 25.11
C GLN A 772 0.23 -14.89 23.78
N LEU A 773 0.48 -14.13 22.71
CA LEU A 773 0.87 -14.68 21.40
C LEU A 773 2.21 -15.42 21.44
N ILE A 774 3.20 -14.93 22.21
CA ILE A 774 4.46 -15.65 22.44
C ILE A 774 4.18 -16.98 23.13
N THR A 775 3.40 -16.97 24.21
CA THR A 775 3.05 -18.18 24.99
C THR A 775 2.27 -19.21 24.17
N ASP A 776 1.36 -18.76 23.30
CA ASP A 776 0.58 -19.64 22.43
C ASP A 776 1.42 -20.21 21.28
N ASN A 777 2.34 -19.42 20.72
CA ASN A 777 3.33 -19.91 19.74
C ASN A 777 4.28 -20.93 20.38
N ASP A 778 4.81 -20.68 21.57
CA ASP A 778 5.66 -21.62 22.30
C ASP A 778 4.92 -22.93 22.61
N ARG A 779 3.63 -22.86 22.94
CA ARG A 779 2.78 -24.05 23.13
C ARG A 779 2.60 -24.84 21.83
N ALA A 780 2.38 -24.15 20.71
CA ALA A 780 2.26 -24.77 19.39
C ALA A 780 3.58 -25.42 18.92
N ILE A 781 4.71 -24.72 19.11
CA ILE A 781 6.06 -25.25 18.83
C ILE A 781 6.31 -26.50 19.66
N LYS A 782 5.97 -26.49 20.95
CA LYS A 782 6.13 -27.67 21.81
C LYS A 782 5.26 -28.85 21.38
N ALA A 783 4.00 -28.60 21.00
CA ALA A 783 3.12 -29.66 20.48
C ALA A 783 3.69 -30.31 19.20
N LEU A 784 4.22 -29.49 18.28
CA LEU A 784 4.89 -29.98 17.07
C LEU A 784 6.19 -30.74 17.39
N GLN A 785 6.96 -30.32 18.41
CA GLN A 785 8.14 -31.06 18.87
C GLN A 785 7.78 -32.43 19.46
N ASP A 786 6.74 -32.48 20.30
CA ASP A 786 6.24 -33.72 20.90
C ASP A 786 5.69 -34.68 19.81
N GLU A 787 5.03 -34.15 18.78
CA GLU A 787 4.54 -34.92 17.62
C GLU A 787 5.69 -35.43 16.73
N VAL A 788 6.71 -34.61 16.46
CA VAL A 788 7.93 -35.05 15.75
C VAL A 788 8.68 -36.15 16.51
N GLU A 789 8.78 -36.07 17.84
CA GLU A 789 9.42 -37.12 18.62
C GLU A 789 8.55 -38.39 18.71
N SER A 790 7.22 -38.26 18.72
CA SER A 790 6.29 -39.40 18.55
C SER A 790 6.53 -40.12 17.21
N TYR A 791 6.61 -39.38 16.09
CA TYR A 791 6.94 -39.96 14.78
C TYR A 791 8.33 -40.61 14.74
N ARG A 792 9.34 -40.02 15.40
CA ARG A 792 10.67 -40.64 15.53
C ARG A 792 10.64 -41.94 16.34
N ILE A 793 9.86 -42.00 17.41
CA ILE A 793 9.68 -43.23 18.20
C ILE A 793 8.96 -44.30 17.36
N GLN A 794 7.94 -43.92 16.58
CA GLN A 794 7.24 -44.83 15.67
C GLN A 794 8.15 -45.35 14.55
N ALA A 795 8.95 -44.47 13.92
CA ALA A 795 9.94 -44.86 12.91
C ALA A 795 10.95 -45.87 13.48
N ARG A 796 11.57 -45.58 14.63
CA ARG A 796 12.48 -46.51 15.33
C ARG A 796 11.81 -47.84 15.72
N ALA A 797 10.51 -47.83 16.01
CA ALA A 797 9.75 -49.04 16.30
C ALA A 797 9.45 -49.86 15.02
N ALA A 798 9.20 -49.20 13.89
CA ALA A 798 9.04 -49.83 12.58
C ALA A 798 10.37 -50.42 12.07
N GLU A 799 11.48 -49.69 12.16
CA GLU A 799 12.84 -50.18 11.87
C GLU A 799 13.15 -51.45 12.67
N LYS A 800 12.90 -51.45 13.98
CA LYS A 800 13.09 -52.64 14.84
C LYS A 800 12.20 -53.82 14.48
N LYS A 801 11.01 -53.60 13.91
CA LYS A 801 10.14 -54.67 13.40
C LYS A 801 10.69 -55.23 12.08
N LEU A 802 11.07 -54.35 11.15
CA LEU A 802 11.70 -54.74 9.89
C LEU A 802 12.93 -55.61 10.16
N HIS A 803 13.83 -55.17 11.04
CA HIS A 803 15.06 -55.89 11.35
C HIS A 803 14.83 -57.27 12.01
N ARG A 804 13.74 -57.44 12.77
CA ARG A 804 13.32 -58.76 13.26
C ARG A 804 12.81 -59.65 12.14
N GLN A 805 12.03 -59.09 11.21
CA GLN A 805 11.47 -59.82 10.08
C GLN A 805 12.56 -60.22 9.06
N GLU A 806 13.57 -59.36 8.87
CA GLU A 806 14.81 -59.68 8.14
C GLU A 806 15.57 -60.83 8.81
N LEU A 807 15.69 -60.83 10.14
CA LEU A 807 16.32 -61.93 10.88
C LEU A 807 15.53 -63.24 10.77
N GLU A 808 14.21 -63.22 10.99
CA GLU A 808 13.33 -64.38 10.86
C GLU A 808 13.36 -64.98 9.44
N THR A 809 13.33 -64.14 8.40
CA THR A 809 13.44 -64.61 7.01
C THR A 809 14.84 -65.15 6.68
N HIS A 810 15.89 -64.61 7.29
CA HIS A 810 17.26 -65.14 7.16
C HIS A 810 17.41 -66.50 7.87
N GLU A 811 16.82 -66.67 9.05
CA GLU A 811 16.76 -67.94 9.78
C GLU A 811 15.96 -69.00 8.98
N GLN A 812 14.80 -68.64 8.44
CA GLN A 812 14.00 -69.51 7.55
C GLN A 812 14.78 -69.91 6.29
N MET A 813 15.44 -68.96 5.61
CA MET A 813 16.27 -69.25 4.43
C MET A 813 17.43 -70.20 4.79
N THR A 814 18.01 -70.03 5.98
CA THR A 814 19.07 -70.90 6.50
C THR A 814 18.56 -72.31 6.80
N HIS A 815 17.38 -72.44 7.41
CA HIS A 815 16.71 -73.73 7.63
C HIS A 815 16.43 -74.46 6.31
N ILE A 816 15.80 -73.78 5.35
CA ILE A 816 15.51 -74.33 4.02
C ILE A 816 16.80 -74.77 3.31
N ARG A 817 17.89 -73.96 3.41
CA ARG A 817 19.22 -74.37 2.93
C ARG A 817 19.72 -75.64 3.58
N GLN A 818 19.59 -75.78 4.91
CA GLN A 818 20.00 -76.97 5.65
C GLN A 818 19.13 -78.19 5.30
N GLU A 819 17.84 -78.04 5.05
CA GLU A 819 16.95 -79.11 4.58
C GLU A 819 17.32 -79.60 3.18
N TYR A 820 17.52 -78.68 2.22
CA TYR A 820 18.02 -79.06 0.89
C TYR A 820 19.41 -79.69 0.96
N GLU A 821 20.30 -79.17 1.81
CA GLU A 821 21.63 -79.73 2.01
C GLU A 821 21.56 -81.13 2.64
N THR A 822 20.69 -81.39 3.62
CA THR A 822 20.49 -82.74 4.20
C THR A 822 19.72 -83.68 3.28
N THR A 823 18.89 -83.17 2.36
CA THR A 823 18.25 -83.98 1.32
C THR A 823 19.28 -84.42 0.26
N LEU A 824 20.13 -83.51 -0.20
CA LEU A 824 21.32 -83.83 -1.03
C LEU A 824 22.33 -84.70 -0.24
N LYS A 825 22.44 -84.47 1.07
CA LYS A 825 22.88 -85.31 2.21
C LYS A 825 22.44 -86.79 2.19
N GLY A 826 21.19 -87.05 1.82
CA GLY A 826 20.59 -88.39 1.82
C GLY A 826 20.61 -89.10 0.46
N LEU A 827 20.57 -88.35 -0.64
CA LEU A 827 20.38 -88.91 -2.00
C LEU A 827 21.64 -89.52 -2.66
N MET A 828 22.86 -89.30 -2.12
CA MET A 828 24.06 -90.01 -2.57
C MET A 828 24.48 -91.07 -1.55
N PRO A 829 24.90 -92.28 -1.99
CA PRO A 829 25.51 -93.30 -1.14
C PRO A 829 26.73 -92.78 -0.36
N ALA A 830 26.89 -93.22 0.88
CA ALA A 830 27.97 -92.77 1.76
C ALA A 830 29.38 -93.01 1.17
N SER A 831 29.58 -94.11 0.42
CA SER A 831 30.84 -94.41 -0.29
C SER A 831 31.18 -93.36 -1.34
N LEU A 832 30.23 -93.05 -2.24
CA LEU A 832 30.41 -92.05 -3.30
C LEU A 832 30.64 -90.64 -2.71
N ARG A 833 30.00 -90.34 -1.58
CA ARG A 833 30.15 -89.07 -0.88
C ARG A 833 31.55 -88.92 -0.27
N GLN A 834 32.07 -89.99 0.36
CA GLN A 834 33.44 -90.03 0.86
C GLN A 834 34.46 -89.90 -0.27
N GLU A 835 34.30 -90.64 -1.38
CA GLU A 835 35.18 -90.52 -2.55
C GLU A 835 35.20 -89.10 -3.13
N LEU A 836 34.05 -88.41 -3.18
CA LEU A 836 33.97 -87.02 -3.61
C LEU A 836 34.59 -86.05 -2.60
N GLU A 837 34.41 -86.23 -1.30
CA GLU A 837 35.05 -85.40 -0.26
C GLU A 837 36.57 -85.61 -0.21
N ASP A 838 37.05 -86.83 -0.41
CA ASP A 838 38.47 -87.16 -0.53
C ASP A 838 39.06 -86.58 -1.83
N THR A 839 38.31 -86.65 -2.95
CA THR A 839 38.71 -86.04 -4.22
C THR A 839 38.73 -84.51 -4.14
N ILE A 840 37.73 -83.88 -3.50
CA ILE A 840 37.70 -82.43 -3.25
C ILE A 840 38.82 -82.01 -2.31
N SER A 841 39.15 -82.82 -1.31
CA SER A 841 40.27 -82.56 -0.39
C SER A 841 41.62 -82.71 -1.09
N SER A 842 41.77 -83.70 -1.97
CA SER A 842 42.93 -83.88 -2.85
C SER A 842 43.08 -82.71 -3.83
N LEU A 843 41.99 -82.28 -4.49
CA LEU A 843 41.97 -81.12 -5.37
C LEU A 843 42.23 -79.81 -4.61
N LYS A 844 41.72 -79.61 -3.40
CA LYS A 844 42.06 -78.45 -2.56
C LYS A 844 43.52 -78.47 -2.12
N SER A 845 44.07 -79.65 -1.82
CA SER A 845 45.50 -79.83 -1.52
C SER A 845 46.37 -79.51 -2.75
N GLN A 846 45.97 -79.97 -3.94
CA GLN A 846 46.60 -79.58 -5.21
C GLN A 846 46.47 -78.08 -5.48
N VAL A 847 45.29 -77.48 -5.36
CA VAL A 847 45.10 -76.04 -5.61
C VAL A 847 45.90 -75.21 -4.61
N ASN A 848 45.97 -75.61 -3.33
CA ASN A 848 46.85 -74.96 -2.36
C ASN A 848 48.34 -75.17 -2.67
N SER A 849 48.75 -76.35 -3.17
CA SER A 849 50.14 -76.58 -3.58
C SER A 849 50.51 -75.82 -4.86
N TYR A 850 49.58 -75.66 -5.80
CA TYR A 850 49.74 -74.83 -7.01
C TYR A 850 49.70 -73.33 -6.68
N CYS A 851 48.85 -72.85 -5.77
CA CYS A 851 48.90 -71.47 -5.28
C CYS A 851 50.20 -71.18 -4.53
N SER A 852 50.65 -72.10 -3.66
CA SER A 852 51.92 -71.98 -2.94
C SER A 852 53.14 -72.06 -3.88
N SER A 853 53.06 -72.83 -4.96
CA SER A 853 54.11 -72.91 -5.99
C SER A 853 54.08 -71.70 -6.93
N SER A 854 52.90 -71.18 -7.26
CA SER A 854 52.72 -69.97 -8.08
C SER A 854 53.34 -68.75 -7.38
N ALA A 855 53.09 -68.60 -6.08
CA ALA A 855 53.72 -67.58 -5.24
C ALA A 855 55.26 -67.72 -5.12
N PHE A 856 55.85 -68.83 -5.57
CA PHE A 856 57.31 -69.04 -5.63
C PHE A 856 57.92 -68.73 -7.02
N TRP A 857 57.08 -68.52 -8.05
CA TRP A 857 57.50 -68.22 -9.43
C TRP A 857 57.12 -66.80 -9.91
N THR A 858 56.45 -66.01 -9.08
CA THR A 858 56.15 -64.58 -9.31
C THR A 858 56.78 -63.66 -8.25
N GLY A 859 57.98 -64.02 -7.79
CA GLY A 859 58.86 -63.16 -6.97
C GLY A 859 59.87 -62.40 -7.83
#